data_AF-A0A840G6L4-F1
#
_entry.id   AF-A0A840G6L4-F1
#
_cell.length_a   1.000
_cell.length_b   1.000
_cell.length_c   1.000
_cell.angle_alpha   90.00
_cell.angle_beta   90.00
_cell.angle_gamma   90.00
#
_symmetry.space_group_name_H-M   'P 1'
#
loop_
_entity.id
_entity.type
_entity.pdbx_description
1 polymer ?
#
loop_
_entity_poly.entity_id
_entity_poly.type
_entity_poly.pdbx_seq_one_letter_code
_entity_poly.pdbx_strand_id
1 'polypeptide(L)'
;MSIESLLAELNLQEFQKRTVMHVHDRMFGAGQRRFLVADEVGLGKTKVAQGVMAKATAGRRRPNVLYVASSGHIVSQNLHKLRTKRLMPESFGSLCLLAETAYASGIEGKLIGLTPIKDLRSDHFGSVRERALLYNLLMRRHRSLMAESAVYEFFKGSRANSEIFDRYAEGSLPGAMRDDFERQLDANIIEQLRDPQLRKKHKRAIVGKLRALLAKCTLQKLNPVMIVVDEIQRFSDSLLTDTPTPQVGFLLKRPILVLSATPYQPGVPGDHSSKEPHKGFMELVEFLNPDRPDDVEKVKRALLAMRTALLANRISKSLLQQAVEDLGNHLRNFMVRTERPFDAHVERIAVDADIDGADLGALRQAMNLLKKAAPSAKNRHHRFAELVELWKSVPYVAGALSSRYVTGKGFAEVLRTRTRMPTPATLSFAQLYRSVPLGEPAHARLRAMIREMGSDAIQRRLWVPPARPYVEAPFGVQDEASSKTLVFTSWGAAPAAIATALNLFVEPRPGRKRDLDFVRTNKPDGQNTPVRSVYLLGAPLWRFAEGSDPFEAMRGAGKALPASKLIAQVRAQLSRAGCLDVSRAARSKNFVDLALGLNARPSYPMATAQTASYMTPARELMDDVVYVDRVKVASAHGDDLAELAAAAPGTCAYRALRRAIPELEKNRPALFGAAIAIGASITRLFQRPGAVAIVEGARSSKKTPYWRKVLRFCLENDLQSVLDEYVFLLVRDSSEKDPGKLADEVAQTIQVALSTVGGLHVAHPKAKPKAPYGAAMYARALGEHDTPEDSELKEQKKSATGNVAKKPIRKKGGHANPLLTAFNSPFPPFVLTTTSTGQEGLDMHRYCRRLVHWNLPNSPLALEQREGRVDRYLSLGVRTNIAKLDFPLSGTQPLAHPWGLLLQAAEARTSQHSSILAPLWHFGEGQPIKAIAFNVPFSKEETAWKRLLEEASWYRLVLGQPDPHALLERLSNASAHNRLEIAGVRIDLTPRVPAIKESSSRISLYG
;
A
#
# COMPACT_ATOMS: atom_id res chain seq x y z
N MET A 1 -10.93 -31.35 -11.90
CA MET A 1 -10.07 -30.66 -10.91
C MET A 1 -10.83 -30.66 -9.59
N SER A 2 -10.32 -31.32 -8.55
CA SER A 2 -10.99 -31.38 -7.25
C SER A 2 -11.02 -29.99 -6.59
N ILE A 3 -11.98 -29.74 -5.69
CA ILE A 3 -12.10 -28.46 -4.97
C ILE A 3 -10.81 -28.16 -4.20
N GLU A 4 -10.17 -29.18 -3.63
CA GLU A 4 -8.89 -29.06 -2.94
C GLU A 4 -7.76 -28.62 -3.86
N SER A 5 -7.67 -29.19 -5.07
CA SER A 5 -6.66 -28.76 -6.06
C SER A 5 -6.88 -27.31 -6.52
N LEU A 6 -8.14 -26.86 -6.61
CA LEU A 6 -8.49 -25.49 -6.98
C LEU A 6 -8.15 -24.48 -5.87
N LEU A 7 -8.30 -24.85 -4.60
CA LEU A 7 -7.90 -24.01 -3.47
C LEU A 7 -6.37 -24.03 -3.25
N ALA A 8 -5.70 -25.14 -3.53
CA ALA A 8 -4.25 -25.26 -3.47
C ALA A 8 -3.56 -24.29 -4.45
N GLU A 9 -4.11 -24.11 -5.65
CA GLU A 9 -3.60 -23.16 -6.64
C GLU A 9 -3.67 -21.68 -6.22
N LEU A 10 -4.48 -21.33 -5.21
CA LEU A 10 -4.69 -19.96 -4.76
C LEU A 10 -3.77 -19.53 -3.61
N ASN A 11 -2.92 -20.45 -3.12
CA ASN A 11 -2.01 -20.24 -1.99
C ASN A 11 -2.73 -19.69 -0.73
N LEU A 12 -3.93 -20.21 -0.47
CA LEU A 12 -4.73 -19.84 0.70
C LEU A 12 -4.18 -20.49 1.96
N GLN A 13 -4.22 -19.74 3.05
CA GLN A 13 -3.84 -20.21 4.38
C GLN A 13 -4.94 -21.05 5.01
N GLU A 14 -4.61 -21.88 5.99
CA GLU A 14 -5.55 -22.86 6.55
C GLU A 14 -6.85 -22.21 7.08
N PHE A 15 -6.74 -21.13 7.86
CA PHE A 15 -7.93 -20.39 8.31
C PHE A 15 -8.74 -19.80 7.13
N GLN A 16 -8.07 -19.32 6.08
CA GLN A 16 -8.73 -18.78 4.89
C GLN A 16 -9.47 -19.88 4.13
N LYS A 17 -8.91 -21.09 4.03
CA LYS A 17 -9.57 -22.26 3.44
C LYS A 17 -10.84 -22.60 4.23
N ARG A 18 -10.77 -22.63 5.55
CA ARG A 18 -11.94 -22.85 6.43
C ARG A 18 -13.02 -21.79 6.20
N THR A 19 -12.64 -20.52 6.13
CA THR A 19 -13.57 -19.42 5.82
C THR A 19 -14.20 -19.59 4.45
N VAL A 20 -13.41 -19.89 3.41
CA VAL A 20 -13.93 -20.13 2.05
C VAL A 20 -14.93 -21.30 2.02
N MET A 21 -14.63 -22.39 2.71
CA MET A 21 -15.51 -23.56 2.79
C MET A 21 -16.83 -23.21 3.48
N HIS A 22 -16.78 -22.58 4.65
CA HIS A 22 -17.96 -22.20 5.44
C HIS A 22 -18.84 -21.19 4.70
N VAL A 23 -18.25 -20.12 4.16
CA VAL A 23 -18.99 -19.10 3.40
C VAL A 23 -19.68 -19.73 2.19
N HIS A 24 -18.98 -20.59 1.45
CA HIS A 24 -19.57 -21.26 0.30
C HIS A 24 -20.72 -22.19 0.69
N ASP A 25 -20.54 -22.99 1.74
CA ASP A 25 -21.57 -23.91 2.23
C ASP A 25 -22.84 -23.15 2.65
N ARG A 26 -22.69 -22.06 3.40
CA ARG A 26 -23.82 -21.23 3.81
C ARG A 26 -24.51 -20.55 2.62
N MET A 27 -23.75 -19.95 1.71
CA MET A 27 -24.32 -19.19 0.61
C MET A 27 -24.95 -20.06 -0.48
N PHE A 28 -24.28 -21.14 -0.88
CA PHE A 28 -24.64 -21.94 -2.03
C PHE A 28 -25.21 -23.33 -1.68
N GLY A 29 -25.05 -23.79 -0.43
CA GLY A 29 -25.69 -24.99 0.10
C GLY A 29 -26.95 -24.68 0.91
N ALA A 30 -26.81 -23.86 1.96
CA ALA A 30 -27.90 -23.52 2.88
C ALA A 30 -28.78 -22.33 2.44
N GLY A 31 -28.53 -21.74 1.26
CA GLY A 31 -29.35 -20.68 0.66
C GLY A 31 -29.21 -19.29 1.31
N GLN A 32 -28.12 -19.01 2.03
CA GLN A 32 -27.86 -17.68 2.59
C GLN A 32 -27.46 -16.69 1.48
N ARG A 33 -28.37 -15.78 1.10
CA ARG A 33 -28.12 -14.89 -0.07
C ARG A 33 -27.02 -13.86 0.16
N ARG A 34 -26.84 -13.40 1.40
CA ARG A 34 -25.89 -12.33 1.73
C ARG A 34 -25.03 -12.77 2.91
N PHE A 35 -23.72 -12.65 2.77
CA PHE A 35 -22.77 -13.14 3.77
C PHE A 35 -21.66 -12.13 4.02
N LEU A 36 -21.30 -11.94 5.28
CA LEU A 36 -20.27 -11.00 5.71
C LEU A 36 -18.99 -11.71 6.15
N VAL A 37 -17.87 -11.37 5.49
CA VAL A 37 -16.52 -11.69 5.95
C VAL A 37 -15.95 -10.45 6.62
N ALA A 38 -15.96 -10.47 7.95
CA ALA A 38 -15.51 -9.38 8.80
C ALA A 38 -14.18 -9.64 9.50
N ASP A 39 -13.35 -10.53 8.93
CA ASP A 39 -11.98 -10.76 9.39
C ASP A 39 -11.24 -9.43 9.63
N GLU A 40 -10.37 -9.42 10.63
CA GLU A 40 -9.59 -8.25 11.01
C GLU A 40 -8.77 -7.68 9.82
N VAL A 41 -8.42 -6.41 9.90
CA VAL A 41 -7.61 -5.73 8.88
C VAL A 41 -6.27 -6.47 8.70
N GLY A 42 -5.88 -6.73 7.46
CA GLY A 42 -4.61 -7.41 7.15
C GLY A 42 -4.65 -8.94 7.07
N LEU A 43 -5.78 -9.61 7.36
CA LEU A 43 -5.91 -11.08 7.28
C LEU A 43 -6.25 -11.64 5.88
N GLY A 44 -6.34 -10.77 4.86
CA GLY A 44 -6.52 -11.21 3.47
C GLY A 44 -7.96 -11.50 3.06
N LYS A 45 -8.95 -10.68 3.47
CA LYS A 45 -10.35 -10.77 3.01
C LYS A 45 -10.52 -10.90 1.49
N THR A 46 -9.69 -10.20 0.72
CA THR A 46 -9.67 -10.30 -0.76
C THR A 46 -9.26 -11.70 -1.25
N LYS A 47 -8.33 -12.38 -0.55
CA LYS A 47 -7.96 -13.78 -0.85
C LYS A 47 -9.09 -14.75 -0.52
N VAL A 48 -9.79 -14.55 0.60
CA VAL A 48 -11.01 -15.29 0.93
C VAL A 48 -12.07 -15.10 -0.17
N ALA A 49 -12.31 -13.86 -0.61
CA ALA A 49 -13.24 -13.57 -1.70
C ALA A 49 -12.83 -14.26 -3.02
N GLN A 50 -11.54 -14.25 -3.36
CA GLN A 50 -11.00 -14.97 -4.51
C GLN A 50 -11.32 -16.47 -4.44
N GLY A 51 -11.13 -17.09 -3.27
CA GLY A 51 -11.47 -18.50 -3.03
C GLY A 51 -12.96 -18.80 -3.14
N VAL A 52 -13.82 -17.97 -2.53
CA VAL A 52 -15.28 -18.10 -2.62
C VAL A 52 -15.75 -17.97 -4.07
N MET A 53 -15.24 -16.96 -4.81
CA MET A 53 -15.53 -16.76 -6.23
C MET A 53 -15.09 -17.95 -7.07
N ALA A 54 -13.88 -18.46 -6.86
CA ALA A 54 -13.35 -19.60 -7.61
C ALA A 54 -14.23 -20.85 -7.41
N LYS A 55 -14.71 -21.09 -6.18
CA LYS A 55 -15.62 -22.19 -5.88
C LYS A 55 -17.02 -21.99 -6.47
N ALA A 56 -17.60 -20.79 -6.32
CA ALA A 56 -18.92 -20.43 -6.87
C ALA A 56 -18.99 -20.52 -8.41
N THR A 57 -17.83 -20.39 -9.08
CA THR A 57 -17.72 -20.40 -10.55
C THR A 57 -17.23 -21.73 -11.14
N ALA A 58 -16.82 -22.70 -10.32
CA ALA A 58 -16.19 -23.95 -10.75
C ALA A 58 -17.09 -24.82 -11.68
N GLY A 59 -18.41 -24.75 -11.52
CA GLY A 59 -19.38 -25.47 -12.36
C GLY A 59 -19.93 -24.66 -13.55
N ARG A 60 -19.55 -23.38 -13.71
CA ARG A 60 -20.18 -22.47 -14.68
C ARG A 60 -19.29 -22.21 -15.89
N ARG A 61 -19.88 -22.22 -17.09
CA ARG A 61 -19.21 -21.81 -18.33
C ARG A 61 -19.19 -20.28 -18.42
N ARG A 62 -17.98 -19.69 -18.36
CA ARG A 62 -17.71 -18.23 -18.49
C ARG A 62 -18.62 -17.30 -17.66
N PRO A 63 -18.67 -17.44 -16.33
CA PRO A 63 -19.49 -16.60 -15.48
C PRO A 63 -18.96 -15.17 -15.36
N ASN A 64 -19.85 -14.21 -15.10
CA ASN A 64 -19.48 -12.84 -14.73
C ASN A 64 -19.63 -12.62 -13.22
N VAL A 65 -18.69 -11.90 -12.63
CA VAL A 65 -18.72 -11.46 -11.22
C VAL A 65 -18.53 -9.95 -11.16
N LEU A 66 -19.30 -9.28 -10.31
CA LEU A 66 -19.12 -7.85 -10.03
C LEU A 66 -18.33 -7.65 -8.75
N TYR A 67 -17.38 -6.72 -8.78
CA TYR A 67 -16.65 -6.24 -7.62
C TYR A 67 -16.94 -4.75 -7.42
N VAL A 68 -17.48 -4.39 -6.26
CA VAL A 68 -17.85 -3.01 -5.90
C VAL A 68 -16.93 -2.55 -4.77
N ALA A 69 -16.26 -1.41 -4.96
CA ALA A 69 -15.41 -0.80 -3.93
C ALA A 69 -15.54 0.72 -3.92
N SER A 70 -15.05 1.35 -2.83
CA SER A 70 -15.30 2.77 -2.54
C SER A 70 -14.63 3.74 -3.49
N SER A 71 -13.54 3.32 -4.15
CA SER A 71 -12.80 4.13 -5.11
C SER A 71 -12.27 3.33 -6.29
N GLY A 72 -12.06 4.00 -7.43
CA GLY A 72 -11.48 3.38 -8.62
C GLY A 72 -10.04 2.89 -8.41
N HIS A 73 -9.32 3.47 -7.44
CA HIS A 73 -7.99 3.02 -7.04
C HIS A 73 -8.05 1.63 -6.39
N ILE A 74 -8.93 1.43 -5.40
CA ILE A 74 -9.15 0.14 -4.75
C ILE A 74 -9.63 -0.90 -5.76
N VAL A 75 -10.53 -0.52 -6.68
CA VAL A 75 -10.96 -1.38 -7.79
C VAL A 75 -9.76 -1.85 -8.60
N SER A 76 -8.93 -0.93 -9.10
CA SER A 76 -7.77 -1.29 -9.92
C SER A 76 -6.79 -2.23 -9.20
N GLN A 77 -6.55 -2.00 -7.91
CA GLN A 77 -5.64 -2.81 -7.11
C GLN A 77 -6.20 -4.21 -6.84
N ASN A 78 -7.46 -4.31 -6.44
CA ASN A 78 -8.04 -5.58 -5.98
C ASN A 78 -8.53 -6.46 -7.13
N LEU A 79 -8.91 -5.90 -8.28
CA LEU A 79 -9.31 -6.66 -9.47
C LEU A 79 -8.22 -7.65 -9.92
N HIS A 80 -6.95 -7.22 -9.93
CA HIS A 80 -5.84 -8.11 -10.25
C HIS A 80 -5.64 -9.20 -9.20
N LYS A 81 -5.76 -8.87 -7.91
CA LYS A 81 -5.67 -9.83 -6.80
C LYS A 81 -6.79 -10.88 -6.82
N LEU A 82 -7.98 -10.51 -7.29
CA LEU A 82 -9.17 -11.36 -7.38
C LEU A 82 -9.23 -12.21 -8.66
N ARG A 83 -8.29 -12.05 -9.60
CA ARG A 83 -8.22 -12.83 -10.84
C ARG A 83 -8.25 -14.33 -10.53
N THR A 84 -9.07 -15.08 -11.26
CA THR A 84 -9.04 -16.55 -11.24
C THR A 84 -8.80 -17.08 -12.65
N LYS A 85 -8.55 -18.38 -12.82
CA LYS A 85 -8.41 -19.00 -14.16
C LYS A 85 -9.61 -18.74 -15.08
N ARG A 86 -10.80 -18.54 -14.52
CA ARG A 86 -12.06 -18.34 -15.26
C ARG A 86 -12.56 -16.91 -15.31
N LEU A 87 -11.98 -16.02 -14.50
CA LEU A 87 -12.42 -14.64 -14.34
C LEU A 87 -11.28 -13.69 -14.68
N MET A 88 -11.37 -13.09 -15.86
CA MET A 88 -10.41 -12.08 -16.30
C MET A 88 -10.81 -10.69 -15.80
N PRO A 89 -9.91 -9.94 -15.15
CA PRO A 89 -10.23 -8.61 -14.67
C PRO A 89 -10.52 -7.65 -15.82
N GLU A 90 -11.56 -6.85 -15.69
CA GLU A 90 -11.90 -5.81 -16.65
C GLU A 90 -12.39 -4.56 -15.92
N SER A 91 -11.72 -3.43 -16.17
CA SER A 91 -12.06 -2.15 -15.56
C SER A 91 -12.80 -1.29 -16.56
N PHE A 92 -14.04 -0.93 -16.22
CA PHE A 92 -14.85 -0.02 -17.01
C PHE A 92 -15.03 1.31 -16.28
N GLY A 93 -15.32 2.36 -17.05
CA GLY A 93 -15.50 3.71 -16.51
C GLY A 93 -16.80 3.89 -15.72
N SER A 94 -17.88 3.18 -16.11
CA SER A 94 -19.25 3.20 -15.56
C SER A 94 -20.10 2.08 -16.19
N LEU A 95 -21.12 1.57 -15.50
CA LEU A 95 -22.11 0.62 -16.02
C LEU A 95 -22.87 1.14 -17.25
N CYS A 96 -23.07 2.45 -17.35
CA CYS A 96 -23.74 3.06 -18.51
C CYS A 96 -22.88 2.92 -19.77
N LEU A 97 -21.58 3.19 -19.67
CA LEU A 97 -20.64 3.08 -20.80
C LEU A 97 -20.34 1.62 -21.14
N LEU A 98 -20.47 0.72 -20.17
CA LEU A 98 -20.35 -0.72 -20.36
C LEU A 98 -21.48 -1.30 -21.22
N ALA A 99 -22.64 -0.63 -21.27
CA ALA A 99 -23.80 -1.09 -22.03
C ALA A 99 -23.46 -1.34 -23.51
N GLU A 100 -22.75 -0.42 -24.15
CA GLU A 100 -22.38 -0.53 -25.56
C GLU A 100 -21.63 -1.85 -25.84
N THR A 101 -20.61 -2.16 -25.02
CA THR A 101 -19.80 -3.38 -25.16
C THR A 101 -20.60 -4.64 -24.79
N ALA A 102 -21.41 -4.57 -23.73
CA ALA A 102 -22.22 -5.69 -23.27
C ALA A 102 -23.26 -6.12 -24.30
N TYR A 103 -23.85 -5.18 -25.04
CA TYR A 103 -24.84 -5.48 -26.08
C TYR A 103 -24.23 -5.76 -27.45
N ALA A 104 -23.11 -5.12 -27.82
CA ALA A 104 -22.50 -5.31 -29.14
C ALA A 104 -21.72 -6.63 -29.24
N SER A 105 -20.93 -6.97 -28.23
CA SER A 105 -19.96 -8.06 -28.28
C SER A 105 -20.22 -9.19 -27.27
N GLY A 106 -21.11 -8.95 -26.30
CA GLY A 106 -21.25 -9.84 -25.15
C GLY A 106 -20.05 -9.75 -24.21
N ILE A 107 -20.30 -9.98 -22.92
CA ILE A 107 -19.26 -9.99 -21.90
C ILE A 107 -19.44 -11.28 -21.12
N GLU A 108 -18.44 -12.15 -21.17
CA GLU A 108 -18.46 -13.46 -20.50
C GLU A 108 -17.10 -13.73 -19.83
N GLY A 109 -17.11 -14.43 -18.70
CA GLY A 109 -15.89 -14.81 -17.99
C GLY A 109 -15.14 -13.63 -17.37
N LYS A 110 -15.84 -12.53 -17.04
CA LYS A 110 -15.21 -11.28 -16.57
C LYS A 110 -15.44 -11.01 -15.09
N LEU A 111 -14.41 -10.46 -14.46
CA LEU A 111 -14.50 -9.80 -13.16
C LEU A 111 -14.54 -8.29 -13.38
N ILE A 112 -15.72 -7.70 -13.16
CA ILE A 112 -16.02 -6.32 -13.52
C ILE A 112 -16.00 -5.44 -12.29
N GLY A 113 -15.12 -4.43 -12.28
CA GLY A 113 -14.98 -3.48 -11.18
C GLY A 113 -15.90 -2.27 -11.31
N LEU A 114 -16.59 -1.90 -10.23
CA LEU A 114 -17.58 -0.81 -10.17
C LEU A 114 -17.30 0.16 -9.02
N THR A 115 -17.77 1.40 -9.16
CA THR A 115 -17.66 2.44 -8.11
C THR A 115 -19.02 3.08 -7.80
N PRO A 116 -19.41 3.23 -6.51
CA PRO A 116 -20.75 3.67 -6.12
C PRO A 116 -21.18 5.03 -6.67
N ILE A 117 -20.26 6.01 -6.67
CA ILE A 117 -20.55 7.37 -7.13
C ILE A 117 -21.02 7.36 -8.58
N LYS A 118 -20.44 6.49 -9.39
CA LYS A 118 -20.77 6.38 -10.81
C LYS A 118 -21.96 5.45 -11.03
N ASP A 119 -22.00 4.32 -10.33
CA ASP A 119 -22.83 3.18 -10.74
C ASP A 119 -24.08 2.96 -9.88
N LEU A 120 -24.08 3.44 -8.63
CA LEU A 120 -25.13 3.13 -7.65
C LEU A 120 -26.00 4.35 -7.28
N ARG A 121 -25.44 5.56 -7.32
CA ARG A 121 -26.15 6.81 -6.93
C ARG A 121 -27.10 7.33 -8.01
N SER A 122 -28.28 7.80 -7.58
CA SER A 122 -29.33 8.41 -8.43
C SER A 122 -29.23 9.94 -8.56
N ASP A 123 -28.34 10.61 -7.83
CA ASP A 123 -28.18 12.07 -7.85
C ASP A 123 -26.96 12.55 -8.64
N HIS A 124 -26.21 11.62 -9.25
CA HIS A 124 -25.02 11.93 -10.03
C HIS A 124 -25.37 12.27 -11.49
N PHE A 125 -24.93 13.44 -11.94
CA PHE A 125 -25.20 13.96 -13.30
C PHE A 125 -24.42 13.22 -14.41
N GLY A 126 -23.47 12.36 -14.05
CA GLY A 126 -22.66 11.58 -14.99
C GLY A 126 -21.61 12.40 -15.74
N SER A 127 -20.80 11.71 -16.54
CA SER A 127 -19.84 12.27 -17.48
C SER A 127 -20.53 12.78 -18.76
N VAL A 128 -19.83 13.63 -19.52
CA VAL A 128 -20.33 14.13 -20.83
C VAL A 128 -20.68 12.96 -21.75
N ARG A 129 -19.84 11.92 -21.78
CA ARG A 129 -20.04 10.72 -22.60
C ARG A 129 -21.30 9.94 -22.20
N GLU A 130 -21.55 9.75 -20.90
CA GLU A 130 -22.78 9.09 -20.43
C GLU A 130 -24.04 9.87 -20.82
N ARG A 131 -23.99 11.21 -20.73
CA ARG A 131 -25.13 12.04 -21.11
C ARG A 131 -25.39 12.04 -22.61
N ALA A 132 -24.33 12.05 -23.42
CA ALA A 132 -24.44 11.91 -24.88
C ALA A 132 -25.04 10.55 -25.29
N LEU A 133 -24.64 9.47 -24.60
CA LEU A 133 -25.21 8.14 -24.81
C LEU A 133 -26.71 8.11 -24.51
N LEU A 134 -27.15 8.71 -23.39
CA LEU A 134 -28.57 8.81 -23.03
C LEU A 134 -29.35 9.67 -24.04
N TYR A 135 -28.76 10.77 -24.51
CA TYR A 135 -29.36 11.61 -25.54
C TYR A 135 -29.60 10.81 -26.84
N ASN A 136 -28.60 10.07 -27.31
CA ASN A 136 -28.73 9.20 -28.49
C ASN A 136 -29.78 8.09 -28.30
N LEU A 137 -29.85 7.46 -27.13
CA LEU A 137 -30.91 6.48 -26.83
C LEU A 137 -32.31 7.08 -26.97
N LEU A 138 -32.52 8.31 -26.47
CA LEU A 138 -33.82 8.99 -26.53
C LEU A 138 -34.17 9.53 -27.93
N MET A 139 -33.18 9.80 -28.79
CA MET A 139 -33.38 10.32 -30.15
C MET A 139 -34.25 9.41 -31.04
N ARG A 140 -34.25 8.09 -30.80
CA ARG A 140 -35.03 7.14 -31.62
C ARG A 140 -36.55 7.35 -31.49
N ARG A 141 -37.06 7.54 -30.27
CA ARG A 141 -38.51 7.63 -29.99
C ARG A 141 -38.99 9.04 -29.64
N HIS A 142 -38.08 9.92 -29.21
CA HIS A 142 -38.39 11.29 -28.77
C HIS A 142 -37.65 12.35 -29.58
N ARG A 143 -37.49 12.14 -30.90
CA ARG A 143 -36.73 13.02 -31.79
C ARG A 143 -37.14 14.49 -31.72
N SER A 144 -38.44 14.78 -31.69
CA SER A 144 -38.95 16.16 -31.61
C SER A 144 -38.51 16.87 -30.32
N LEU A 145 -38.62 16.19 -29.17
CA LEU A 145 -38.17 16.72 -27.87
C LEU A 145 -36.65 16.88 -27.83
N MET A 146 -35.90 15.90 -28.34
CA MET A 146 -34.43 15.95 -28.32
C MET A 146 -33.86 17.00 -29.28
N ALA A 147 -34.61 17.41 -30.31
CA ALA A 147 -34.22 18.48 -31.23
C ALA A 147 -34.36 19.89 -30.61
N GLU A 148 -35.03 20.03 -29.47
CA GLU A 148 -35.10 21.31 -28.76
C GLU A 148 -33.73 21.72 -28.23
N SER A 149 -33.30 22.95 -28.54
CA SER A 149 -32.04 23.53 -28.06
C SER A 149 -31.89 23.45 -26.55
N ALA A 150 -32.98 23.64 -25.80
CA ALA A 150 -32.95 23.57 -24.33
C ALA A 150 -32.73 22.15 -23.78
N VAL A 151 -33.18 21.09 -24.48
CA VAL A 151 -32.92 19.68 -24.11
C VAL A 151 -31.50 19.28 -24.49
N TYR A 152 -31.01 19.74 -25.65
CA TYR A 152 -29.62 19.57 -26.04
C TYR A 152 -28.66 20.19 -24.99
N GLU A 153 -28.87 21.45 -24.63
CA GLU A 153 -28.07 22.14 -23.59
C GLU A 153 -28.20 21.49 -22.19
N PHE A 154 -29.36 20.88 -21.91
CA PHE A 154 -29.57 20.12 -20.70
C PHE A 154 -28.61 18.94 -20.61
N PHE A 155 -28.52 18.09 -21.64
CA PHE A 155 -27.64 16.92 -21.67
C PHE A 155 -26.17 17.28 -21.88
N LYS A 156 -25.84 18.29 -22.70
CA LYS A 156 -24.45 18.75 -22.88
C LYS A 156 -23.86 19.23 -21.54
N GLY A 157 -24.60 20.09 -20.84
CA GLY A 157 -24.15 20.76 -19.63
C GLY A 157 -23.22 21.94 -19.90
N SER A 158 -23.11 22.84 -18.92
CA SER A 158 -22.52 24.19 -19.09
C SER A 158 -21.00 24.25 -19.26
N ARG A 159 -20.27 23.15 -19.05
CA ARG A 159 -18.79 23.11 -19.10
C ARG A 159 -18.24 22.25 -20.24
N ALA A 160 -19.09 21.67 -21.07
CA ALA A 160 -18.68 20.72 -22.10
C ALA A 160 -18.64 21.38 -23.50
N ASN A 161 -17.62 21.03 -24.29
CA ASN A 161 -17.51 21.43 -25.70
C ASN A 161 -18.55 20.68 -26.55
N SER A 162 -19.31 21.41 -27.37
CA SER A 162 -20.33 20.84 -28.27
C SER A 162 -19.76 19.79 -29.21
N GLU A 163 -18.60 20.02 -29.84
CA GLU A 163 -17.97 19.06 -30.76
C GLU A 163 -17.65 17.71 -30.09
N ILE A 164 -17.28 17.75 -28.81
CA ILE A 164 -16.98 16.53 -28.04
C ILE A 164 -18.28 15.80 -27.69
N PHE A 165 -19.35 16.55 -27.37
CA PHE A 165 -20.65 15.96 -27.06
C PHE A 165 -21.27 15.31 -28.29
N ASP A 166 -21.30 16.01 -29.43
CA ASP A 166 -21.90 15.53 -30.69
C ASP A 166 -21.19 14.26 -31.18
N ARG A 167 -19.85 14.24 -31.13
CA ARG A 167 -19.07 13.03 -31.46
C ARG A 167 -19.48 11.80 -30.65
N TYR A 168 -19.84 11.97 -29.37
CA TYR A 168 -20.33 10.86 -28.54
C TYR A 168 -21.80 10.54 -28.80
N ALA A 169 -22.59 11.51 -29.28
CA ALA A 169 -24.01 11.36 -29.56
C ALA A 169 -24.30 10.74 -30.94
N GLU A 170 -23.38 10.83 -31.91
CA GLU A 170 -23.56 10.38 -33.30
C GLU A 170 -23.26 8.89 -33.56
N GLY A 171 -22.86 8.12 -32.55
CA GLY A 171 -22.53 6.70 -32.70
C GLY A 171 -23.72 5.77 -32.99
N SER A 172 -23.51 4.72 -33.77
CA SER A 172 -24.49 3.63 -33.92
C SER A 172 -24.59 2.81 -32.63
N LEU A 173 -25.79 2.69 -32.06
CA LEU A 173 -26.03 1.85 -30.88
C LEU A 173 -26.66 0.51 -31.26
N PRO A 174 -26.34 -0.60 -30.55
CA PRO A 174 -26.99 -1.89 -30.77
C PRO A 174 -28.52 -1.80 -30.66
N GLY A 175 -29.26 -2.39 -31.60
CA GLY A 175 -30.73 -2.35 -31.62
C GLY A 175 -31.36 -2.90 -30.32
N ALA A 176 -30.88 -4.05 -29.86
CA ALA A 176 -31.34 -4.68 -28.61
C ALA A 176 -31.16 -3.78 -27.38
N MET A 177 -30.09 -2.97 -27.33
CA MET A 177 -29.86 -2.03 -26.23
C MET A 177 -30.92 -0.93 -26.21
N ARG A 178 -31.29 -0.42 -27.40
CA ARG A 178 -32.35 0.58 -27.54
C ARG A 178 -33.70 -0.02 -27.15
N ASP A 179 -34.01 -1.20 -27.64
CA ASP A 179 -35.28 -1.89 -27.38
C ASP A 179 -35.47 -2.18 -25.88
N ASP A 180 -34.43 -2.68 -25.19
CA ASP A 180 -34.49 -2.97 -23.76
C ASP A 180 -34.58 -1.71 -22.89
N PHE A 181 -33.87 -0.64 -23.28
CA PHE A 181 -33.95 0.65 -22.59
C PHE A 181 -35.35 1.27 -22.73
N GLU A 182 -35.89 1.30 -23.95
CA GLU A 182 -37.22 1.85 -24.25
C GLU A 182 -38.32 1.07 -23.53
N ARG A 183 -38.25 -0.26 -23.50
CA ARG A 183 -39.26 -1.11 -22.82
C ARG A 183 -39.36 -0.82 -21.32
N GLN A 184 -38.27 -0.37 -20.69
CA GLN A 184 -38.20 -0.13 -19.25
C GLN A 184 -38.25 1.37 -18.90
N LEU A 185 -38.39 2.25 -19.89
CA LEU A 185 -38.43 3.71 -19.70
C LEU A 185 -39.76 4.16 -19.09
N ASP A 186 -39.68 4.80 -17.93
CA ASP A 186 -40.85 5.39 -17.25
C ASP A 186 -41.26 6.70 -17.94
N ALA A 187 -42.54 6.79 -18.34
CA ALA A 187 -43.13 7.95 -19.00
C ALA A 187 -42.99 9.24 -18.18
N ASN A 188 -43.04 9.17 -16.85
CA ASN A 188 -42.88 10.31 -15.95
C ASN A 188 -41.50 10.97 -16.08
N ILE A 189 -40.44 10.21 -16.41
CA ILE A 189 -39.11 10.78 -16.64
C ILE A 189 -39.12 11.70 -17.88
N ILE A 190 -39.88 11.32 -18.91
CA ILE A 190 -40.02 12.11 -20.14
C ILE A 190 -40.91 13.33 -19.94
N GLU A 191 -41.98 13.20 -19.15
CA GLU A 191 -42.81 14.35 -18.74
C GLU A 191 -41.99 15.40 -17.97
N GLN A 192 -41.18 14.97 -16.99
CA GLN A 192 -40.27 15.85 -16.25
C GLN A 192 -39.22 16.52 -17.13
N LEU A 193 -38.79 15.85 -18.20
CA LEU A 193 -37.82 16.38 -19.16
C LEU A 193 -38.45 17.40 -20.12
N ARG A 194 -39.75 17.24 -20.44
CA ARG A 194 -40.52 18.14 -21.30
C ARG A 194 -40.87 19.45 -20.58
N ASP A 195 -41.15 19.41 -19.29
CA ASP A 195 -41.46 20.60 -18.49
C ASP A 195 -40.20 21.45 -18.23
N PRO A 196 -40.13 22.72 -18.67
CA PRO A 196 -38.97 23.59 -18.49
C PRO A 196 -38.62 23.87 -17.02
N GLN A 197 -39.62 24.01 -16.13
CA GLN A 197 -39.41 24.28 -14.71
C GLN A 197 -38.86 23.03 -14.01
N LEU A 198 -39.44 21.86 -14.25
CA LEU A 198 -38.99 20.60 -13.67
C LEU A 198 -37.60 20.21 -14.18
N ARG A 199 -37.34 20.39 -15.48
CA ARG A 199 -36.01 20.17 -16.08
C ARG A 199 -34.92 21.03 -15.42
N LYS A 200 -35.23 22.30 -15.11
CA LYS A 200 -34.29 23.21 -14.43
C LYS A 200 -34.09 22.83 -12.96
N LYS A 201 -35.18 22.49 -12.24
CA LYS A 201 -35.16 22.17 -10.80
C LYS A 201 -34.58 20.78 -10.51
N HIS A 202 -34.89 19.77 -11.32
CA HIS A 202 -34.58 18.36 -11.07
C HIS A 202 -33.53 17.78 -12.01
N LYS A 203 -32.67 18.62 -12.60
CA LYS A 203 -31.66 18.24 -13.59
C LYS A 203 -30.85 16.98 -13.24
N ARG A 204 -30.34 16.90 -12.00
CA ARG A 204 -29.54 15.75 -11.54
C ARG A 204 -30.37 14.49 -11.37
N ALA A 205 -31.60 14.62 -10.87
CA ALA A 205 -32.50 13.51 -10.63
C ALA A 205 -32.99 12.88 -11.94
N ILE A 206 -33.35 13.70 -12.94
CA ILE A 206 -33.81 13.20 -14.26
C ILE A 206 -32.69 12.37 -14.93
N VAL A 207 -31.49 12.95 -15.06
CA VAL A 207 -30.34 12.23 -15.64
C VAL A 207 -29.96 11.02 -14.80
N GLY A 208 -30.00 11.13 -13.48
CA GLY A 208 -29.72 10.01 -12.58
C GLY A 208 -30.70 8.85 -12.73
N LYS A 209 -32.01 9.10 -12.92
CA LYS A 209 -33.02 8.07 -13.22
C LYS A 209 -32.77 7.38 -14.57
N LEU A 210 -32.43 8.15 -15.61
CA LEU A 210 -32.07 7.58 -16.93
C LEU A 210 -30.80 6.72 -16.85
N ARG A 211 -29.78 7.17 -16.11
CA ARG A 211 -28.54 6.40 -15.87
C ARG A 211 -28.83 5.12 -15.08
N ALA A 212 -29.64 5.21 -14.04
CA ALA A 212 -30.08 4.09 -13.23
C ALA A 212 -30.78 3.01 -14.06
N LEU A 213 -31.68 3.43 -14.95
CA LEU A 213 -32.38 2.56 -15.88
C LEU A 213 -31.42 1.85 -16.85
N LEU A 214 -30.51 2.60 -17.48
CA LEU A 214 -29.54 2.02 -18.39
C LEU A 214 -28.61 1.05 -17.67
N ALA A 215 -28.13 1.42 -16.48
CA ALA A 215 -27.30 0.55 -15.65
C ALA A 215 -28.02 -0.78 -15.31
N LYS A 216 -29.33 -0.75 -15.01
CA LYS A 216 -30.14 -1.96 -14.82
C LYS A 216 -30.16 -2.83 -16.07
N CYS A 217 -30.38 -2.23 -17.26
CA CYS A 217 -30.36 -2.96 -18.53
C CYS A 217 -28.99 -3.62 -18.78
N THR A 218 -27.90 -2.92 -18.47
CA THR A 218 -26.55 -3.49 -18.53
C THR A 218 -26.40 -4.66 -17.57
N LEU A 219 -26.84 -4.53 -16.31
CA LEU A 219 -26.73 -5.60 -15.31
C LEU A 219 -27.54 -6.85 -15.68
N GLN A 220 -28.72 -6.67 -16.27
CA GLN A 220 -29.53 -7.77 -16.82
C GLN A 220 -28.77 -8.50 -17.92
N LYS A 221 -28.13 -7.76 -18.83
CA LYS A 221 -27.32 -8.33 -19.92
C LYS A 221 -26.07 -9.05 -19.41
N LEU A 222 -25.40 -8.49 -18.40
CA LEU A 222 -24.21 -9.09 -17.77
C LEU A 222 -24.53 -10.36 -16.98
N ASN A 223 -25.73 -10.44 -16.39
CA ASN A 223 -26.23 -11.56 -15.60
C ASN A 223 -25.19 -12.12 -14.59
N PRO A 224 -24.69 -11.28 -13.65
CA PRO A 224 -23.64 -11.71 -12.73
C PRO A 224 -24.12 -12.84 -11.81
N VAL A 225 -23.22 -13.78 -11.53
CA VAL A 225 -23.51 -14.96 -10.69
C VAL A 225 -23.42 -14.64 -9.20
N MET A 226 -22.60 -13.66 -8.85
CA MET A 226 -22.47 -13.10 -7.50
C MET A 226 -21.87 -11.70 -7.57
N ILE A 227 -21.99 -10.98 -6.46
CA ILE A 227 -21.43 -9.63 -6.27
C ILE A 227 -20.53 -9.67 -5.03
N VAL A 228 -19.35 -9.07 -5.14
CA VAL A 228 -18.46 -8.82 -4.01
C VAL A 228 -18.50 -7.33 -3.70
N VAL A 229 -18.85 -6.97 -2.47
CA VAL A 229 -18.92 -5.58 -2.01
C VAL A 229 -17.87 -5.38 -0.92
N ASP A 230 -16.92 -4.49 -1.17
CA ASP A 230 -15.83 -4.17 -0.25
C ASP A 230 -16.05 -2.80 0.40
N GLU A 231 -15.90 -2.71 1.72
CA GLU A 231 -16.16 -1.50 2.52
C GLU A 231 -17.64 -1.07 2.52
N ILE A 232 -18.56 -1.99 2.82
CA ILE A 232 -20.02 -1.73 2.84
C ILE A 232 -20.45 -0.50 3.64
N GLN A 233 -19.72 -0.13 4.69
CA GLN A 233 -20.00 1.05 5.52
C GLN A 233 -19.93 2.36 4.74
N ARG A 234 -19.23 2.38 3.59
CA ARG A 234 -19.19 3.53 2.67
C ARG A 234 -20.44 3.61 1.78
N PHE A 235 -21.29 2.58 1.79
CA PHE A 235 -22.44 2.42 0.88
C PHE A 235 -23.75 2.21 1.62
N SER A 236 -23.78 2.34 2.93
CA SER A 236 -24.99 2.16 3.75
C SER A 236 -26.16 2.96 3.20
N ASP A 237 -25.95 4.25 2.90
CA ASP A 237 -27.02 5.12 2.39
C ASP A 237 -27.52 4.75 0.96
N SER A 238 -26.78 3.91 0.22
CA SER A 238 -27.17 3.47 -1.14
C SER A 238 -27.67 2.02 -1.20
N LEU A 239 -27.12 1.11 -0.39
CA LEU A 239 -27.45 -0.31 -0.39
C LEU A 239 -28.45 -0.70 0.71
N LEU A 240 -28.50 0.05 1.83
CA LEU A 240 -29.39 -0.19 2.97
C LEU A 240 -30.62 0.75 2.94
N THR A 241 -30.98 1.28 1.76
CA THR A 241 -32.15 2.16 1.62
C THR A 241 -33.43 1.37 1.40
N ASP A 242 -34.53 1.84 1.99
CA ASP A 242 -35.87 1.28 1.78
C ASP A 242 -36.38 1.48 0.34
N THR A 243 -35.84 2.46 -0.40
CA THR A 243 -36.25 2.79 -1.77
C THR A 243 -35.08 2.63 -2.76
N PRO A 244 -34.64 1.40 -3.04
CA PRO A 244 -33.49 1.17 -3.90
C PRO A 244 -33.76 1.60 -5.34
N THR A 245 -32.72 2.15 -5.98
CA THR A 245 -32.76 2.45 -7.41
C THR A 245 -32.92 1.17 -8.23
N PRO A 246 -33.45 1.22 -9.47
CA PRO A 246 -33.74 0.02 -10.27
C PRO A 246 -32.53 -0.93 -10.44
N GLN A 247 -31.32 -0.38 -10.60
CA GLN A 247 -30.08 -1.14 -10.68
C GLN A 247 -29.65 -1.73 -9.33
N VAL A 248 -29.81 -1.00 -8.22
CA VAL A 248 -29.53 -1.52 -6.87
C VAL A 248 -30.50 -2.65 -6.54
N GLY A 249 -31.79 -2.48 -6.82
CA GLY A 249 -32.80 -3.52 -6.65
C GLY A 249 -32.49 -4.80 -7.44
N PHE A 250 -31.89 -4.68 -8.64
CA PHE A 250 -31.40 -5.85 -9.37
C PHE A 250 -30.21 -6.52 -8.68
N LEU A 251 -29.23 -5.74 -8.19
CA LEU A 251 -28.06 -6.26 -7.48
C LEU A 251 -28.46 -7.01 -6.19
N LEU A 252 -29.40 -6.45 -5.42
CA LEU A 252 -29.87 -7.00 -4.15
C LEU A 252 -30.57 -8.38 -4.26
N LYS A 253 -30.98 -8.78 -5.46
CA LYS A 253 -31.56 -10.09 -5.77
C LYS A 253 -30.51 -11.17 -6.07
N ARG A 254 -29.23 -10.82 -6.17
CA ARG A 254 -28.13 -11.75 -6.43
C ARG A 254 -27.40 -12.13 -5.15
N PRO A 255 -26.63 -13.23 -5.14
CA PRO A 255 -25.75 -13.54 -4.00
C PRO A 255 -24.72 -12.42 -3.78
N ILE A 256 -24.63 -11.90 -2.55
CA ILE A 256 -23.71 -10.82 -2.18
C ILE A 256 -22.74 -11.30 -1.11
N LEU A 257 -21.45 -11.26 -1.42
CA LEU A 257 -20.38 -11.42 -0.45
C LEU A 257 -19.91 -10.03 -0.02
N VAL A 258 -20.01 -9.74 1.27
CA VAL A 258 -19.61 -8.47 1.87
C VAL A 258 -18.25 -8.63 2.55
N LEU A 259 -17.31 -7.74 2.23
CA LEU A 259 -16.00 -7.66 2.87
C LEU A 259 -15.94 -6.37 3.69
N SER A 260 -15.96 -6.46 5.00
CA SER A 260 -15.72 -5.29 5.85
C SER A 260 -15.32 -5.70 7.27
N ALA A 261 -14.15 -5.24 7.72
CA ALA A 261 -13.76 -5.40 9.12
C ALA A 261 -14.67 -4.59 10.07
N THR A 262 -15.33 -3.55 9.54
CA THR A 262 -16.04 -2.52 10.30
C THR A 262 -17.34 -2.16 9.58
N PRO A 263 -18.34 -3.05 9.61
CA PRO A 263 -19.47 -2.98 8.68
C PRO A 263 -20.48 -1.86 9.03
N TYR A 264 -20.38 -1.24 10.20
CA TYR A 264 -21.17 -0.07 10.63
C TYR A 264 -20.27 0.96 11.32
N GLN A 265 -20.72 2.22 11.39
CA GLN A 265 -19.93 3.29 12.01
C GLN A 265 -19.99 3.19 13.55
N PRO A 266 -18.84 3.11 14.25
CA PRO A 266 -18.82 3.33 15.68
C PRO A 266 -19.19 4.79 15.93
N GLY A 267 -20.15 5.03 16.83
CA GLY A 267 -20.53 6.39 17.23
C GLY A 267 -19.33 7.11 17.82
N VAL A 268 -19.20 8.41 17.58
CA VAL A 268 -18.14 9.23 18.18
C VAL A 268 -18.68 9.88 19.45
N PRO A 269 -17.98 9.79 20.60
CA PRO A 269 -18.40 10.47 21.82
C PRO A 269 -18.59 11.98 21.59
N GLY A 270 -19.76 12.50 21.93
CA GLY A 270 -20.11 13.92 21.77
C GLY A 270 -20.59 14.34 20.37
N ASP A 271 -20.65 13.41 19.40
CA ASP A 271 -21.22 13.67 18.08
C ASP A 271 -22.67 13.15 17.97
N HIS A 272 -23.62 14.00 18.34
CA HIS A 272 -25.06 13.73 18.22
C HIS A 272 -25.56 13.64 16.77
N SER A 273 -24.70 13.91 15.78
CA SER A 273 -25.08 13.79 14.35
C SER A 273 -24.86 12.39 13.78
N SER A 274 -24.13 11.52 14.49
CA SER A 274 -23.82 10.16 14.05
C SER A 274 -24.99 9.19 14.29
N LYS A 275 -25.26 8.29 13.33
CA LYS A 275 -26.28 7.22 13.48
C LYS A 275 -25.95 6.37 14.71
N GLU A 276 -26.96 6.04 15.52
CA GLU A 276 -26.79 5.17 16.69
C GLU A 276 -26.12 3.82 16.31
N PRO A 277 -25.03 3.40 16.99
CA PRO A 277 -24.27 2.21 16.58
C PRO A 277 -25.09 0.92 16.59
N HIS A 278 -25.99 0.79 17.57
CA HIS A 278 -26.90 -0.35 17.67
C HIS A 278 -27.85 -0.41 16.47
N LYS A 279 -28.44 0.73 16.09
CA LYS A 279 -29.30 0.84 14.92
C LYS A 279 -28.54 0.42 13.65
N GLY A 280 -27.32 0.91 13.46
CA GLY A 280 -26.49 0.53 12.32
C GLY A 280 -26.13 -0.97 12.28
N PHE A 281 -25.91 -1.60 13.43
CA PHE A 281 -25.70 -3.06 13.51
C PHE A 281 -26.98 -3.83 13.16
N MET A 282 -28.14 -3.41 13.64
CA MET A 282 -29.41 -4.08 13.35
C MET A 282 -29.81 -3.92 11.88
N GLU A 283 -29.64 -2.74 11.29
CA GLU A 283 -29.81 -2.51 9.84
C GLU A 283 -28.94 -3.47 9.01
N LEU A 284 -27.70 -3.73 9.47
CA LEU A 284 -26.81 -4.70 8.82
C LEU A 284 -27.31 -6.15 8.97
N VAL A 285 -27.77 -6.55 10.16
CA VAL A 285 -28.30 -7.91 10.40
C VAL A 285 -29.55 -8.16 9.54
N GLU A 286 -30.45 -7.19 9.45
CA GLU A 286 -31.64 -7.22 8.58
C GLU A 286 -31.24 -7.27 7.11
N PHE A 287 -30.26 -6.46 6.70
CA PHE A 287 -29.73 -6.51 5.35
C PHE A 287 -29.12 -7.87 5.01
N LEU A 288 -28.41 -8.52 5.93
CA LEU A 288 -27.84 -9.85 5.68
C LEU A 288 -28.92 -10.94 5.64
N ASN A 289 -30.08 -10.73 6.28
CA ASN A 289 -31.16 -11.71 6.44
C ASN A 289 -32.51 -11.22 5.88
N PRO A 290 -32.60 -10.78 4.61
CA PRO A 290 -33.81 -10.15 4.07
C PRO A 290 -35.02 -11.09 4.02
N ASP A 291 -34.77 -12.39 3.85
CA ASP A 291 -35.80 -13.42 3.72
C ASP A 291 -35.86 -14.31 4.99
N ARG A 292 -35.26 -13.88 6.11
CA ARG A 292 -35.11 -14.68 7.34
C ARG A 292 -35.34 -13.86 8.63
N PRO A 293 -36.57 -13.35 8.85
CA PRO A 293 -36.88 -12.52 10.02
C PRO A 293 -36.64 -13.26 11.36
N ASP A 294 -36.86 -14.57 11.40
CA ASP A 294 -36.63 -15.38 12.61
C ASP A 294 -35.16 -15.37 13.07
N ASP A 295 -34.22 -15.30 12.13
CA ASP A 295 -32.79 -15.23 12.47
C ASP A 295 -32.42 -13.86 13.03
N VAL A 296 -33.06 -12.79 12.55
CA VAL A 296 -32.92 -11.42 13.11
C VAL A 296 -33.43 -11.40 14.56
N GLU A 297 -34.60 -11.99 14.83
CA GLU A 297 -35.17 -12.05 16.18
C GLU A 297 -34.35 -12.89 17.17
N LYS A 298 -33.71 -13.98 16.69
CA LYS A 298 -32.75 -14.75 17.52
C LYS A 298 -31.56 -13.89 17.92
N VAL A 299 -31.02 -13.09 17.00
CA VAL A 299 -29.89 -12.18 17.30
C VAL A 299 -30.30 -11.10 18.30
N LYS A 300 -31.50 -10.49 18.15
CA LYS A 300 -32.03 -9.51 19.11
C LYS A 300 -32.12 -10.10 20.52
N ARG A 301 -32.68 -11.32 20.65
CA ARG A 301 -32.79 -12.03 21.93
C ARG A 301 -31.43 -12.36 22.53
N ALA A 302 -30.48 -12.84 21.74
CA ALA A 302 -29.12 -13.14 22.21
C ALA A 302 -28.35 -11.89 22.66
N LEU A 303 -28.48 -10.77 21.93
CA LEU A 303 -27.91 -9.48 22.34
C LEU A 303 -28.49 -8.99 23.68
N LEU A 304 -29.80 -9.13 23.87
CA LEU A 304 -30.46 -8.76 25.13
C LEU A 304 -29.95 -9.63 26.29
N ALA A 305 -29.85 -10.95 26.10
CA ALA A 305 -29.32 -11.86 27.13
C ALA A 305 -27.88 -11.49 27.52
N MET A 306 -27.03 -11.22 26.53
CA MET A 306 -25.66 -10.76 26.75
C MET A 306 -25.62 -9.41 27.49
N ARG A 307 -26.50 -8.47 27.14
CA ARG A 307 -26.61 -7.17 27.82
C ARG A 307 -26.97 -7.36 29.29
N THR A 308 -27.97 -8.19 29.59
CA THR A 308 -28.41 -8.49 30.95
C THR A 308 -27.26 -9.07 31.78
N ALA A 309 -26.47 -9.99 31.21
CA ALA A 309 -25.30 -10.54 31.87
C ALA A 309 -24.21 -9.49 32.15
N LEU A 310 -23.96 -8.55 31.22
CA LEU A 310 -22.99 -7.46 31.40
C LEU A 310 -23.45 -6.37 32.39
N LEU A 311 -24.75 -6.17 32.53
CA LEU A 311 -25.32 -5.17 33.44
C LEU A 311 -25.53 -5.69 34.87
N ALA A 312 -25.36 -6.99 35.12
CA ALA A 312 -25.45 -7.56 36.46
C ALA A 312 -24.50 -6.84 37.45
N ASN A 313 -24.94 -6.65 38.70
CA ASN A 313 -24.09 -6.07 39.75
C ASN A 313 -22.85 -6.93 40.02
N ARG A 314 -23.04 -8.26 39.98
CA ARG A 314 -21.98 -9.26 40.07
C ARG A 314 -22.03 -10.13 38.81
N ILE A 315 -21.02 -10.00 37.95
CA ILE A 315 -20.97 -10.70 36.67
C ILE A 315 -20.57 -12.15 36.92
N SER A 316 -21.21 -13.08 36.21
CA SER A 316 -20.85 -14.50 36.20
C SER A 316 -20.26 -14.86 34.85
N LYS A 317 -19.01 -15.33 34.82
CA LYS A 317 -18.33 -15.71 33.58
C LYS A 317 -19.07 -16.81 32.83
N SER A 318 -19.63 -17.81 33.50
CA SER A 318 -20.36 -18.91 32.84
C SER A 318 -21.61 -18.42 32.09
N LEU A 319 -22.42 -17.58 32.73
CA LEU A 319 -23.62 -16.99 32.11
C LEU A 319 -23.26 -16.08 30.94
N LEU A 320 -22.24 -15.23 31.12
CA LEU A 320 -21.77 -14.33 30.07
C LEU A 320 -21.20 -15.12 28.88
N GLN A 321 -20.39 -16.14 29.14
CA GLN A 321 -19.81 -17.01 28.11
C GLN A 321 -20.89 -17.75 27.32
N GLN A 322 -21.94 -18.24 27.99
CA GLN A 322 -23.08 -18.88 27.32
C GLN A 322 -23.82 -17.89 26.40
N ALA A 323 -24.15 -16.69 26.89
CA ALA A 323 -24.82 -15.68 26.08
C ALA A 323 -23.98 -15.25 24.85
N VAL A 324 -22.66 -15.16 25.03
CA VAL A 324 -21.70 -14.87 23.95
C VAL A 324 -21.62 -16.01 22.93
N GLU A 325 -21.60 -17.27 23.37
CA GLU A 325 -21.58 -18.44 22.49
C GLU A 325 -22.88 -18.55 21.68
N ASP A 326 -24.04 -18.31 22.31
CA ASP A 326 -25.35 -18.32 21.66
C ASP A 326 -25.44 -17.23 20.58
N LEU A 327 -25.03 -16.00 20.90
CA LEU A 327 -24.92 -14.92 19.92
C LEU A 327 -23.98 -15.32 18.76
N GLY A 328 -22.82 -15.90 19.08
CA GLY A 328 -21.86 -16.39 18.10
C GLY A 328 -22.45 -17.47 17.18
N ASN A 329 -23.22 -18.42 17.71
CA ASN A 329 -23.88 -19.47 16.95
C ASN A 329 -24.88 -18.90 15.93
N HIS A 330 -25.64 -17.86 16.29
CA HIS A 330 -26.56 -17.20 15.37
C HIS A 330 -25.82 -16.38 14.30
N LEU A 331 -24.84 -15.57 14.70
CA LEU A 331 -24.07 -14.73 13.77
C LEU A 331 -23.28 -15.58 12.75
N ARG A 332 -22.70 -16.72 13.16
CA ARG A 332 -21.94 -17.63 12.27
C ARG A 332 -22.74 -18.16 11.07
N ASN A 333 -24.08 -18.05 11.07
CA ASN A 333 -24.92 -18.45 9.94
C ASN A 333 -24.80 -17.51 8.72
N PHE A 334 -24.45 -16.24 8.94
CA PHE A 334 -24.39 -15.21 7.88
C PHE A 334 -23.16 -14.29 7.99
N MET A 335 -22.31 -14.49 8.99
CA MET A 335 -21.12 -13.69 9.25
C MET A 335 -19.97 -14.57 9.77
N VAL A 336 -18.74 -14.27 9.36
CA VAL A 336 -17.52 -14.84 9.94
C VAL A 336 -16.53 -13.73 10.24
N ARG A 337 -15.74 -13.93 11.29
CA ARG A 337 -14.69 -12.99 11.66
C ARG A 337 -13.58 -13.72 12.41
N THR A 338 -12.44 -13.80 11.74
CA THR A 338 -11.15 -14.21 12.30
C THR A 338 -10.46 -12.96 12.85
N GLU A 339 -9.93 -13.08 14.06
CA GLU A 339 -9.25 -11.99 14.74
C GLU A 339 -7.89 -12.44 15.28
N ARG A 340 -7.01 -11.46 15.50
CA ARG A 340 -5.79 -11.62 16.29
C ARG A 340 -6.10 -11.42 17.78
N PRO A 341 -5.33 -12.04 18.67
CA PRO A 341 -5.36 -11.67 20.08
C PRO A 341 -4.95 -10.19 20.25
N PHE A 342 -5.68 -9.43 21.06
CA PHE A 342 -5.48 -7.97 21.23
C PHE A 342 -4.06 -7.56 21.68
N ASP A 343 -3.40 -8.42 22.46
CA ASP A 343 -2.04 -8.21 23.00
C ASP A 343 -0.96 -8.90 22.15
N ALA A 344 -1.35 -9.57 21.06
CA ALA A 344 -0.38 -10.23 20.20
C ALA A 344 0.33 -9.18 19.33
N HIS A 345 1.62 -8.98 19.60
CA HIS A 345 2.60 -8.32 18.70
C HIS A 345 2.54 -6.80 18.52
N VAL A 346 1.62 -6.07 19.16
CA VAL A 346 1.64 -4.59 19.18
C VAL A 346 1.97 -4.08 20.58
N GLU A 347 3.14 -3.49 20.73
CA GLU A 347 3.56 -2.77 21.92
C GLU A 347 3.05 -1.32 21.83
N ARG A 348 2.07 -0.98 22.67
CA ARG A 348 1.40 0.33 22.69
C ARG A 348 2.02 1.20 23.77
N ILE A 349 2.72 2.27 23.38
CA ILE A 349 3.47 3.14 24.29
C ILE A 349 3.01 4.60 24.19
N ALA A 350 2.97 5.27 25.34
CA ALA A 350 2.83 6.72 25.43
C ALA A 350 4.19 7.34 25.73
N VAL A 351 4.53 8.40 25.00
CA VAL A 351 5.80 9.12 25.13
C VAL A 351 5.49 10.59 25.36
N ASP A 352 6.08 11.18 26.39
CA ASP A 352 5.91 12.60 26.66
C ASP A 352 6.65 13.47 25.63
N ALA A 353 5.95 14.49 25.15
CA ALA A 353 6.43 15.48 24.22
C ALA A 353 6.60 16.82 24.96
N ASP A 354 7.74 16.96 25.63
CA ASP A 354 8.07 18.12 26.45
C ASP A 354 8.09 19.43 25.63
N ILE A 355 7.42 20.45 26.17
CA ILE A 355 7.36 21.80 25.59
C ILE A 355 8.53 22.62 26.16
N ASP A 356 9.25 23.31 25.28
CA ASP A 356 10.35 24.22 25.65
C ASP A 356 10.05 25.70 25.29
N GLY A 357 11.00 26.58 25.61
CA GLY A 357 10.90 28.00 25.32
C GLY A 357 10.84 28.34 23.82
N ALA A 358 11.43 27.52 22.95
CA ALA A 358 11.39 27.71 21.50
C ALA A 358 10.00 27.39 20.94
N ASP A 359 9.33 26.36 21.46
CA ASP A 359 7.96 26.01 21.09
C ASP A 359 6.98 27.13 21.47
N LEU A 360 7.06 27.62 22.72
CA LEU A 360 6.25 28.74 23.20
C LEU A 360 6.55 30.02 22.41
N GLY A 361 7.82 30.23 22.05
CA GLY A 361 8.25 31.29 21.13
C GLY A 361 7.57 31.19 19.75
N ALA A 362 7.48 29.98 19.19
CA ALA A 362 6.80 29.72 17.92
C ALA A 362 5.30 30.01 18.00
N LEU A 363 4.62 29.55 19.07
CA LEU A 363 3.20 29.83 19.30
C LEU A 363 2.93 31.34 19.40
N ARG A 364 3.70 32.04 20.23
CA ARG A 364 3.58 33.50 20.42
C ARG A 364 3.73 34.25 19.09
N GLN A 365 4.70 33.87 18.27
CA GLN A 365 4.91 34.47 16.96
C GLN A 365 3.76 34.17 15.98
N ALA A 366 3.26 32.92 15.94
CA ALA A 366 2.12 32.55 15.12
C ALA A 366 0.84 33.31 15.52
N MET A 367 0.60 33.47 16.83
CA MET A 367 -0.49 34.29 17.35
C MET A 367 -0.37 35.77 16.92
N ASN A 368 0.84 36.33 16.99
CA ASN A 368 1.09 37.71 16.56
C ASN A 368 0.88 37.90 15.05
N LEU A 369 1.23 36.91 14.22
CA LEU A 369 0.92 36.92 12.79
C LEU A 369 -0.60 36.82 12.55
N LEU A 370 -1.30 35.97 13.30
CA LEU A 370 -2.75 35.82 13.18
C LEU A 370 -3.48 37.12 13.56
N LYS A 371 -3.05 37.80 14.63
CA LYS A 371 -3.56 39.13 15.02
C LYS A 371 -3.45 40.15 13.88
N LYS A 372 -2.33 40.13 13.14
CA LYS A 372 -2.10 41.01 11.99
C LYS A 372 -2.93 40.63 10.75
N ALA A 373 -3.23 39.34 10.59
CA ALA A 373 -3.92 38.79 9.43
C ALA A 373 -5.46 38.74 9.55
N ALA A 374 -6.01 38.84 10.77
CA ALA A 374 -7.44 38.63 11.03
C ALA A 374 -8.10 39.84 11.72
N PRO A 375 -8.41 40.93 10.99
CA PRO A 375 -9.04 42.12 11.59
C PRO A 375 -10.54 41.96 11.90
N SER A 376 -11.28 40.98 11.33
CA SER A 376 -12.73 40.85 11.57
C SER A 376 -13.08 40.11 12.88
N ALA A 377 -13.93 40.70 13.73
CA ALA A 377 -14.29 40.18 15.05
C ALA A 377 -15.06 38.84 15.04
N LYS A 378 -15.91 38.57 14.02
CA LYS A 378 -16.91 37.47 14.05
C LYS A 378 -16.34 36.06 14.25
N ASN A 379 -15.10 35.77 13.84
CA ASN A 379 -14.50 34.43 13.95
C ASN A 379 -13.15 34.42 14.69
N ARG A 380 -12.83 35.49 15.42
CA ARG A 380 -11.50 35.67 16.02
C ARG A 380 -11.22 34.59 17.07
N HIS A 381 -12.11 34.39 18.04
CA HIS A 381 -11.92 33.43 19.13
C HIS A 381 -11.76 31.99 18.63
N HIS A 382 -12.62 31.56 17.70
CA HIS A 382 -12.55 30.22 17.11
C HIS A 382 -11.21 29.98 16.40
N ARG A 383 -10.72 30.96 15.61
CA ARG A 383 -9.42 30.85 14.92
C ARG A 383 -8.24 30.78 15.89
N PHE A 384 -8.31 31.42 17.06
CA PHE A 384 -7.27 31.29 18.09
C PHE A 384 -7.30 29.93 18.78
N ALA A 385 -8.49 29.38 19.06
CA ALA A 385 -8.62 28.03 19.62
C ALA A 385 -8.07 26.97 18.67
N GLU A 386 -8.44 27.02 17.38
CA GLU A 386 -7.92 26.12 16.36
C GLU A 386 -6.41 26.27 16.14
N LEU A 387 -5.86 27.48 16.30
CA LEU A 387 -4.42 27.72 16.14
C LEU A 387 -3.59 26.91 17.15
N VAL A 388 -4.07 26.72 18.37
CA VAL A 388 -3.35 25.91 19.38
C VAL A 388 -3.30 24.45 18.96
N GLU A 389 -4.42 23.89 18.50
CA GLU A 389 -4.48 22.51 17.99
C GLU A 389 -3.62 22.31 16.73
N LEU A 390 -3.63 23.30 15.83
CA LEU A 390 -2.77 23.34 14.65
C LEU A 390 -1.29 23.45 15.04
N TRP A 391 -0.93 24.28 16.01
CA TRP A 391 0.45 24.46 16.46
C TRP A 391 1.01 23.19 17.11
N LYS A 392 0.23 22.48 17.94
CA LYS A 392 0.63 21.17 18.49
C LYS A 392 0.87 20.12 17.41
N SER A 393 0.22 20.27 16.25
CA SER A 393 0.16 19.23 15.22
C SER A 393 0.99 19.54 13.97
N VAL A 394 1.28 20.80 13.67
CA VAL A 394 1.90 21.26 12.42
C VAL A 394 3.20 21.99 12.74
N PRO A 395 4.37 21.33 12.57
CA PRO A 395 5.67 21.98 12.70
C PRO A 395 5.77 23.22 11.82
N TYR A 396 6.30 24.32 12.36
CA TYR A 396 6.46 25.59 11.63
C TYR A 396 5.14 26.08 11.01
N VAL A 397 4.04 25.97 11.77
CA VAL A 397 2.64 26.20 11.36
C VAL A 397 2.41 27.42 10.46
N ALA A 398 3.09 28.54 10.76
CA ALA A 398 2.90 29.78 10.01
C ALA A 398 3.46 29.73 8.58
N GLY A 399 4.47 28.91 8.32
CA GLY A 399 5.05 28.69 6.98
C GLY A 399 4.52 27.43 6.31
N ALA A 400 4.05 26.45 7.08
CA ALA A 400 3.53 25.18 6.57
C ALA A 400 2.10 25.27 6.04
N LEU A 401 1.25 26.12 6.64
CA LEU A 401 -0.14 26.29 6.21
C LEU A 401 -0.23 26.93 4.83
N SER A 402 -0.68 26.16 3.84
CA SER A 402 -0.90 26.64 2.47
C SER A 402 -2.03 27.68 2.38
N SER A 403 -2.05 28.43 1.28
CA SER A 403 -3.15 29.36 0.94
C SER A 403 -4.51 28.68 0.70
N ARG A 404 -4.59 27.34 0.76
CA ARG A 404 -5.87 26.61 0.74
C ARG A 404 -6.63 26.75 2.06
N TYR A 405 -5.93 27.00 3.17
CA TYR A 405 -6.53 27.21 4.49
C TYR A 405 -6.80 28.70 4.74
N VAL A 406 -7.91 29.04 5.39
CA VAL A 406 -8.28 30.43 5.74
C VAL A 406 -7.16 31.10 6.56
N THR A 407 -6.61 30.39 7.55
CA THR A 407 -5.48 30.87 8.34
C THR A 407 -4.17 30.92 7.55
N GLY A 408 -3.95 29.98 6.64
CA GLY A 408 -2.78 29.99 5.76
C GLY A 408 -2.78 31.16 4.77
N LYS A 409 -3.94 31.55 4.21
CA LYS A 409 -4.06 32.78 3.37
C LYS A 409 -3.61 34.02 4.13
N GLY A 410 -4.09 34.17 5.37
CA GLY A 410 -3.72 35.30 6.22
C GLY A 410 -2.23 35.33 6.56
N PHE A 411 -1.63 34.18 6.88
CA PHE A 411 -0.18 34.09 7.08
C PHE A 411 0.60 34.43 5.81
N ALA A 412 0.20 33.88 4.66
CA ALA A 412 0.86 34.13 3.38
C ALA A 412 0.88 35.62 3.02
N GLU A 413 -0.23 36.33 3.24
CA GLU A 413 -0.33 37.78 2.99
C GLU A 413 0.66 38.59 3.83
N VAL A 414 0.72 38.32 5.14
CA VAL A 414 1.62 39.00 6.08
C VAL A 414 3.09 38.63 5.83
N LEU A 415 3.38 37.40 5.38
CA LEU A 415 4.74 36.93 5.13
C LEU A 415 5.28 37.39 3.77
N ARG A 416 4.43 37.63 2.76
CA ARG A 416 4.84 38.00 1.38
C ARG A 416 5.67 39.28 1.32
N THR A 417 5.46 40.22 2.24
CA THR A 417 6.12 41.52 2.27
C THR A 417 7.39 41.54 3.12
N ARG A 418 7.75 40.41 3.77
CA ARG A 418 8.89 40.37 4.68
C ARG A 418 10.19 39.97 4.02
N THR A 419 11.27 40.62 4.43
CA THR A 419 12.66 40.29 4.09
C THR A 419 13.26 39.22 5.02
N ARG A 420 12.74 39.09 6.24
CA ARG A 420 13.15 38.08 7.22
C ARG A 420 11.95 37.28 7.74
N MET A 421 12.10 35.96 7.79
CA MET A 421 11.08 35.04 8.28
C MET A 421 11.04 35.03 9.82
N PRO A 422 9.85 35.03 10.45
CA PRO A 422 9.71 34.93 11.91
C PRO A 422 9.98 33.49 12.38
N THR A 423 11.21 33.22 12.77
CA THR A 423 11.67 31.95 13.37
C THR A 423 11.55 32.03 14.90
N PRO A 424 11.06 31.00 15.61
CA PRO A 424 10.85 29.62 15.14
C PRO A 424 9.47 29.29 14.56
N ALA A 425 8.52 30.23 14.44
CA ALA A 425 7.21 29.93 13.85
C ALA A 425 7.25 29.54 12.36
N THR A 426 8.34 29.89 11.67
CA THR A 426 8.61 29.60 10.26
C THR A 426 10.07 29.17 10.08
N LEU A 427 10.32 28.40 9.01
CA LEU A 427 11.67 28.08 8.56
C LEU A 427 12.35 29.33 7.97
N SER A 428 13.64 29.47 8.22
CA SER A 428 14.45 30.53 7.60
C SER A 428 14.67 30.26 6.10
N PHE A 429 14.95 31.31 5.32
CA PHE A 429 15.33 31.14 3.91
C PHE A 429 16.54 30.21 3.75
N ALA A 430 17.53 30.31 4.64
CA ALA A 430 18.74 29.50 4.56
C ALA A 430 18.47 28.01 4.83
N GLN A 431 17.53 27.68 5.70
CA GLN A 431 17.04 26.31 5.89
C GLN A 431 16.25 25.82 4.67
N LEU A 432 15.37 26.65 4.12
CA LEU A 432 14.56 26.30 2.94
C LEU A 432 15.41 26.05 1.70
N TYR A 433 16.47 26.84 1.49
CA TYR A 433 17.46 26.63 0.43
C TYR A 433 18.46 25.51 0.73
N ARG A 434 18.29 24.78 1.84
CA ARG A 434 19.22 23.73 2.29
C ARG A 434 20.67 24.25 2.40
N SER A 435 20.85 25.52 2.74
CA SER A 435 22.16 26.15 2.99
C SER A 435 22.64 25.94 4.43
N VAL A 436 21.72 25.76 5.39
CA VAL A 436 22.03 25.52 6.83
C VAL A 436 21.11 24.41 7.36
N PRO A 437 21.58 23.44 8.16
CA PRO A 437 20.71 22.36 8.67
C PRO A 437 19.56 22.91 9.52
N LEU A 438 18.54 22.09 9.78
CA LEU A 438 17.43 22.52 10.64
C LEU A 438 17.90 22.85 12.07
N GLY A 439 18.84 22.07 12.60
CA GLY A 439 19.17 22.07 14.03
C GLY A 439 18.09 21.34 14.83
N GLU A 440 18.04 21.57 16.14
CA GLU A 440 16.99 21.01 16.99
C GLU A 440 15.62 21.57 16.59
N PRO A 441 14.63 20.71 16.25
CA PRO A 441 13.33 21.20 15.81
C PRO A 441 12.57 21.93 16.93
N ALA A 442 12.01 23.09 16.61
CA ALA A 442 11.11 23.84 17.49
C ALA A 442 9.68 23.29 17.41
N HIS A 443 9.52 22.00 17.74
CA HIS A 443 8.23 21.34 17.86
C HIS A 443 8.33 20.09 18.75
N ALA A 444 7.67 20.12 19.92
CA ALA A 444 7.69 19.05 20.93
C ALA A 444 7.50 17.62 20.37
N ARG A 445 6.40 17.34 19.66
CA ARG A 445 6.15 15.99 19.09
C ARG A 445 7.20 15.55 18.07
N LEU A 446 7.82 16.50 17.37
CA LEU A 446 8.83 16.18 16.36
C LEU A 446 10.14 15.77 17.04
N ARG A 447 10.51 16.45 18.13
CA ARG A 447 11.65 16.06 18.97
C ARG A 447 11.41 14.69 19.62
N ALA A 448 10.23 14.46 20.19
CA ALA A 448 9.85 13.16 20.76
C ALA A 448 9.92 12.04 19.72
N MET A 449 9.38 12.25 18.51
CA MET A 449 9.46 11.26 17.44
C MET A 449 10.90 10.97 16.99
N ILE A 450 11.75 11.99 16.86
CA ILE A 450 13.16 11.80 16.51
C ILE A 450 13.88 10.99 17.59
N ARG A 451 13.56 11.22 18.87
CA ARG A 451 14.08 10.44 20.01
C ARG A 451 13.66 8.96 19.91
N GLU A 452 12.38 8.69 19.67
CA GLU A 452 11.83 7.32 19.53
C GLU A 452 12.28 6.57 18.27
N MET A 453 12.71 7.31 17.24
CA MET A 453 13.38 6.74 16.09
C MET A 453 14.81 6.30 16.44
N GLY A 454 15.43 6.86 17.48
CA GLY A 454 16.75 6.48 17.95
C GLY A 454 17.79 6.53 16.83
N SER A 455 18.54 5.45 16.68
CA SER A 455 19.57 5.33 15.64
C SER A 455 19.01 5.44 14.20
N ASP A 456 17.74 5.05 13.97
CA ASP A 456 17.07 5.17 12.66
C ASP A 456 16.95 6.63 12.16
N ALA A 457 16.91 7.61 13.09
CA ALA A 457 16.78 9.03 12.74
C ALA A 457 18.08 9.62 12.19
N ILE A 458 19.22 9.14 12.66
CA ILE A 458 20.53 9.77 12.43
C ILE A 458 21.45 8.89 11.57
N GLN A 459 21.16 7.61 11.43
CA GLN A 459 21.91 6.72 10.56
C GLN A 459 21.75 7.12 9.09
N ARG A 460 22.89 7.40 8.47
CA ARG A 460 23.04 7.76 7.07
C ARG A 460 22.91 6.50 6.20
N ARG A 461 21.69 5.96 6.09
CA ARG A 461 21.40 4.74 5.33
C ARG A 461 20.73 5.00 3.99
N LEU A 462 20.96 4.11 3.04
CA LEU A 462 20.31 4.10 1.72
C LEU A 462 19.26 3.01 1.56
N TRP A 463 19.22 2.06 2.49
CA TRP A 463 18.17 1.05 2.62
C TRP A 463 18.06 0.58 4.07
N VAL A 464 16.95 -0.07 4.40
CA VAL A 464 16.78 -0.79 5.67
C VAL A 464 17.68 -2.05 5.65
N PRO A 465 18.44 -2.34 6.73
CA PRO A 465 19.20 -3.59 6.86
C PRO A 465 18.33 -4.83 6.59
N PRO A 466 18.91 -5.89 5.99
CA PRO A 466 18.18 -7.13 5.76
C PRO A 466 17.87 -7.84 7.09
N ALA A 467 16.74 -8.56 7.16
CA ALA A 467 16.38 -9.27 8.40
C ALA A 467 17.32 -10.46 8.73
N ARG A 468 17.97 -11.05 7.72
CA ARG A 468 18.97 -12.13 7.89
C ARG A 468 20.27 -11.76 7.15
N PRO A 469 21.17 -10.98 7.78
CA PRO A 469 22.37 -10.50 7.11
C PRO A 469 23.40 -11.61 6.84
N TYR A 470 24.12 -11.48 5.74
CA TYR A 470 25.29 -12.26 5.32
C TYR A 470 26.58 -11.62 5.79
N VAL A 471 26.59 -10.30 5.97
CA VAL A 471 27.71 -9.52 6.50
C VAL A 471 27.43 -9.12 7.95
N GLU A 472 28.42 -9.22 8.83
CA GLU A 472 28.29 -8.81 10.23
C GLU A 472 28.01 -7.29 10.36
N ALA A 473 27.02 -6.95 11.19
CA ALA A 473 26.64 -5.58 11.57
C ALA A 473 26.53 -4.57 10.39
N PRO A 474 25.62 -4.78 9.40
CA PRO A 474 25.34 -3.78 8.38
C PRO A 474 25.01 -2.42 9.00
N PHE A 475 25.55 -1.33 8.47
CA PHE A 475 25.48 0.03 9.03
C PHE A 475 26.01 0.17 10.48
N GLY A 476 26.75 -0.81 11.00
CA GLY A 476 27.25 -0.82 12.38
C GLY A 476 26.17 -1.09 13.44
N VAL A 477 25.03 -1.66 13.04
CA VAL A 477 23.91 -1.97 13.96
C VAL A 477 24.08 -3.38 14.52
N GLN A 478 24.19 -3.50 15.84
CA GLN A 478 24.37 -4.80 16.52
C GLN A 478 23.08 -5.36 17.14
N ASP A 479 22.20 -4.53 17.71
CA ASP A 479 21.11 -5.05 18.57
C ASP A 479 19.67 -4.51 18.33
N GLU A 480 19.48 -3.41 17.59
CA GLU A 480 18.13 -2.90 17.29
C GLU A 480 17.69 -3.21 15.85
N ALA A 481 16.57 -3.92 15.70
CA ALA A 481 15.96 -4.14 14.40
C ALA A 481 15.51 -2.80 13.77
N SER A 482 16.28 -2.29 12.81
CA SER A 482 15.97 -1.06 12.10
C SER A 482 14.58 -1.08 11.47
N SER A 483 13.90 0.07 11.45
CA SER A 483 12.55 0.15 10.89
C SER A 483 12.29 1.47 10.19
N LYS A 484 11.37 1.44 9.22
CA LYS A 484 10.65 2.64 8.76
C LYS A 484 9.60 3.09 9.77
N THR A 485 9.19 4.34 9.67
CA THR A 485 8.20 4.96 10.54
C THR A 485 6.98 5.42 9.75
N LEU A 486 5.79 5.02 10.19
CA LEU A 486 4.51 5.47 9.65
C LEU A 486 3.84 6.43 10.63
N VAL A 487 3.42 7.61 10.17
CA VAL A 487 2.85 8.68 11.01
C VAL A 487 1.43 9.00 10.57
N PHE A 488 0.46 8.83 11.46
CA PHE A 488 -0.94 9.22 11.26
C PHE A 488 -1.27 10.51 12.00
N THR A 489 -1.82 11.48 11.28
CA THR A 489 -2.29 12.76 11.84
C THR A 489 -3.72 13.07 11.41
N SER A 490 -4.44 13.82 12.25
CA SER A 490 -5.80 14.27 11.96
C SER A 490 -5.84 15.53 11.09
N TRP A 491 -4.71 16.22 10.90
CA TRP A 491 -4.65 17.53 10.24
C TRP A 491 -4.02 17.45 8.85
N GLY A 492 -4.70 17.96 7.82
CA GLY A 492 -4.24 17.94 6.42
C GLY A 492 -2.89 18.64 6.17
N ALA A 493 -2.56 19.68 6.94
CA ALA A 493 -1.31 20.43 6.80
C ALA A 493 -0.09 19.78 7.47
N ALA A 494 -0.30 18.87 8.44
CA ALA A 494 0.77 18.26 9.23
C ALA A 494 1.71 17.33 8.42
N PRO A 495 1.21 16.45 7.51
CA PRO A 495 2.07 15.50 6.81
C PRO A 495 3.24 16.16 6.07
N ALA A 496 2.97 17.19 5.26
CA ALA A 496 3.97 17.91 4.47
C ALA A 496 4.96 18.68 5.37
N ALA A 497 4.46 19.25 6.46
CA ALA A 497 5.27 19.97 7.44
C ALA A 497 6.27 19.05 8.15
N ILE A 498 5.79 17.91 8.67
CA ILE A 498 6.61 16.90 9.34
C ILE A 498 7.66 16.35 8.37
N ALA A 499 7.25 15.96 7.15
CA ALA A 499 8.16 15.42 6.15
C ALA A 499 9.25 16.45 5.79
N THR A 500 8.89 17.71 5.59
CA THR A 500 9.86 18.76 5.27
C THR A 500 10.87 18.96 6.41
N ALA A 501 10.40 19.09 7.65
CA ALA A 501 11.26 19.28 8.81
C ALA A 501 12.24 18.11 8.98
N LEU A 502 11.77 16.86 8.86
CA LEU A 502 12.62 15.67 8.92
C LEU A 502 13.69 15.65 7.83
N ASN A 503 13.34 15.98 6.58
CA ASN A 503 14.33 16.01 5.52
C ASN A 503 15.41 17.09 5.75
N LEU A 504 15.03 18.25 6.30
CA LEU A 504 15.97 19.32 6.64
C LEU A 504 16.85 18.99 7.86
N PHE A 505 16.35 18.13 8.75
CA PHE A 505 17.05 17.64 9.91
C PHE A 505 18.06 16.52 9.56
N VAL A 506 17.62 15.53 8.78
CA VAL A 506 18.36 14.28 8.58
C VAL A 506 19.22 14.26 7.32
N GLU A 507 18.74 14.81 6.18
CA GLU A 507 19.42 14.59 4.91
C GLU A 507 20.78 15.29 4.85
N PRO A 508 21.88 14.54 4.65
CA PRO A 508 23.20 15.12 4.52
C PRO A 508 23.37 15.81 3.16
N ARG A 509 24.30 16.77 3.11
CA ARG A 509 24.61 17.54 1.91
C ARG A 509 25.93 17.09 1.32
N PRO A 510 26.07 17.06 -0.02
CA PRO A 510 27.36 16.78 -0.62
C PRO A 510 28.36 17.88 -0.25
N GLY A 511 29.55 17.48 0.17
CA GLY A 511 30.59 18.40 0.62
C GLY A 511 31.24 19.21 -0.51
N ARG A 512 31.19 18.73 -1.77
CA ARG A 512 31.80 19.40 -2.93
C ARG A 512 30.93 19.30 -4.19
N LYS A 513 31.01 20.32 -5.05
CA LYS A 513 30.36 20.31 -6.37
C LYS A 513 30.95 19.26 -7.32
N ARG A 514 32.26 18.94 -7.22
CA ARG A 514 32.94 17.96 -8.07
C ARG A 514 32.52 16.51 -7.83
N ASP A 515 32.01 16.19 -6.65
CA ASP A 515 31.50 14.85 -6.33
C ASP A 515 30.19 14.57 -7.08
N LEU A 516 29.51 15.62 -7.53
CA LEU A 516 28.37 15.55 -8.44
C LEU A 516 28.80 15.41 -9.91
N ASP A 517 30.09 15.47 -10.26
CA ASP A 517 30.55 15.33 -11.64
C ASP A 517 30.61 13.86 -12.12
N PHE A 518 30.52 12.87 -11.20
CA PHE A 518 30.16 11.48 -11.54
C PHE A 518 28.85 11.38 -12.36
N VAL A 519 28.03 12.43 -12.30
CA VAL A 519 26.76 12.59 -13.05
C VAL A 519 26.98 13.06 -14.50
N ARG A 520 28.14 13.65 -14.85
CA ARG A 520 28.27 14.51 -16.04
C ARG A 520 29.14 13.97 -17.18
N THR A 521 29.88 12.89 -16.99
CA THR A 521 30.68 12.27 -18.06
C THR A 521 29.90 11.16 -18.77
N ASN A 522 28.75 11.52 -19.35
CA ASN A 522 28.20 10.85 -20.53
C ASN A 522 28.49 11.74 -21.75
N LYS A 523 29.75 12.12 -21.95
CA LYS A 523 30.19 12.65 -23.24
C LYS A 523 30.77 11.47 -24.02
N PRO A 524 30.29 11.18 -25.24
CA PRO A 524 30.84 10.15 -26.12
C PRO A 524 32.16 10.64 -26.72
N ASP A 525 33.07 11.10 -25.87
CA ASP A 525 34.37 11.61 -26.29
C ASP A 525 35.43 11.32 -25.22
N GLY A 526 36.12 10.19 -25.40
CA GLY A 526 37.58 10.17 -25.25
C GLY A 526 38.22 9.85 -23.90
N GLN A 527 37.54 9.37 -22.86
CA GLN A 527 38.22 8.70 -21.72
C GLN A 527 37.45 7.47 -21.19
N ASN A 528 38.01 6.28 -21.44
CA ASN A 528 37.35 4.96 -21.36
C ASN A 528 37.03 4.37 -19.96
N THR A 529 37.59 4.89 -18.87
CA THR A 529 37.54 4.21 -17.55
C THR A 529 36.26 4.47 -16.72
N PRO A 530 35.68 5.69 -16.69
CA PRO A 530 34.47 5.97 -15.90
C PRO A 530 33.21 5.23 -16.40
N VAL A 531 33.03 5.12 -17.72
CA VAL A 531 31.89 4.43 -18.34
C VAL A 531 31.93 2.92 -18.04
N ARG A 532 33.11 2.29 -18.19
CA ARG A 532 33.35 0.88 -17.83
C ARG A 532 33.05 0.59 -16.36
N SER A 533 33.43 1.51 -15.46
CA SER A 533 33.23 1.33 -14.01
C SER A 533 31.76 1.45 -13.59
N VAL A 534 31.00 2.37 -14.20
CA VAL A 534 29.54 2.50 -13.96
C VAL A 534 28.81 1.24 -14.46
N TYR A 535 29.26 0.69 -15.59
CA TYR A 535 28.72 -0.56 -16.11
C TYR A 535 28.96 -1.76 -15.19
N LEU A 536 30.19 -1.92 -14.67
CA LEU A 536 30.52 -3.01 -13.74
C LEU A 536 29.61 -3.06 -12.51
N LEU A 537 29.08 -1.91 -12.07
CA LEU A 537 28.11 -1.84 -10.99
C LEU A 537 26.68 -2.16 -11.46
N GLY A 538 26.27 -1.60 -12.60
CA GLY A 538 24.89 -1.66 -13.07
C GLY A 538 24.51 -2.97 -13.78
N ALA A 539 25.46 -3.66 -14.39
CA ALA A 539 25.21 -4.83 -15.20
C ALA A 539 25.57 -6.14 -14.50
N PRO A 540 24.92 -7.26 -14.86
CA PRO A 540 25.18 -8.54 -14.25
C PRO A 540 26.52 -9.13 -14.73
N LEU A 541 27.45 -9.32 -13.81
CA LEU A 541 28.66 -10.11 -14.04
C LEU A 541 28.31 -11.59 -13.85
N TRP A 542 27.75 -12.19 -14.91
CA TRP A 542 27.07 -13.48 -14.82
C TRP A 542 27.97 -14.64 -14.36
N ARG A 543 29.25 -14.71 -14.78
CA ARG A 543 30.15 -15.77 -14.30
C ARG A 543 30.49 -15.60 -12.84
N PHE A 544 30.52 -14.37 -12.36
CA PHE A 544 30.69 -14.10 -10.93
C PHE A 544 29.44 -14.51 -10.15
N ALA A 545 28.26 -14.19 -10.66
CA ALA A 545 27.00 -14.59 -10.07
C ALA A 545 26.77 -16.11 -10.07
N GLU A 546 27.23 -16.83 -11.10
CA GLU A 546 27.06 -18.28 -11.22
C GLU A 546 28.18 -19.06 -10.53
N GLY A 547 29.39 -18.51 -10.48
CA GLY A 547 30.58 -19.13 -9.88
C GLY A 547 30.81 -18.79 -8.41
N SER A 548 29.97 -17.95 -7.80
CA SER A 548 30.05 -17.62 -6.38
C SER A 548 28.70 -17.25 -5.78
N ASP A 549 28.53 -17.53 -4.49
CA ASP A 549 27.33 -17.20 -3.72
C ASP A 549 27.70 -16.79 -2.27
N PRO A 550 27.56 -15.49 -1.93
CA PRO A 550 27.67 -14.98 -0.56
C PRO A 550 26.72 -15.66 0.43
N PHE A 551 25.53 -16.10 0.01
CA PHE A 551 24.60 -16.82 0.87
C PHE A 551 25.20 -18.16 1.31
N GLU A 552 25.73 -18.95 0.38
CA GLU A 552 26.36 -20.23 0.69
C GLU A 552 27.65 -20.07 1.51
N ALA A 553 28.38 -18.96 1.31
CA ALA A 553 29.53 -18.62 2.16
C ALA A 553 29.11 -18.36 3.62
N MET A 554 28.05 -17.56 3.85
CA MET A 554 27.49 -17.34 5.18
C MET A 554 26.88 -18.62 5.76
N ARG A 555 26.09 -19.36 4.97
CA ARG A 555 25.41 -20.59 5.39
C ARG A 555 26.40 -21.65 5.81
N GLY A 556 27.48 -21.85 5.05
CA GLY A 556 28.56 -22.78 5.40
C GLY A 556 29.30 -22.42 6.69
N ALA A 557 29.32 -21.12 7.07
CA ALA A 557 29.85 -20.66 8.34
C ALA A 557 28.84 -20.71 9.50
N GLY A 558 27.56 -20.91 9.21
CA GLY A 558 26.45 -20.92 10.18
C GLY A 558 26.06 -19.54 10.72
N LYS A 559 26.77 -18.47 10.35
CA LYS A 559 26.56 -17.10 10.85
C LYS A 559 27.05 -16.06 9.84
N ALA A 560 26.57 -14.83 9.98
CA ALA A 560 27.07 -13.68 9.23
C ALA A 560 28.60 -13.57 9.35
N LEU A 561 29.27 -13.11 8.29
CA LEU A 561 30.72 -13.02 8.21
C LEU A 561 31.20 -11.56 8.18
N PRO A 562 32.37 -11.23 8.74
CA PRO A 562 33.04 -9.98 8.44
C PRO A 562 33.23 -9.83 6.92
N ALA A 563 33.11 -8.62 6.39
CA ALA A 563 33.21 -8.36 4.94
C ALA A 563 34.48 -8.95 4.31
N SER A 564 35.63 -8.87 5.00
CA SER A 564 36.90 -9.46 4.55
C SER A 564 36.88 -10.99 4.45
N LYS A 565 36.25 -11.67 5.41
CA LYS A 565 36.09 -13.14 5.38
C LYS A 565 35.11 -13.57 4.30
N LEU A 566 34.03 -12.82 4.09
CA LEU A 566 33.08 -13.07 3.01
C LEU A 566 33.78 -12.97 1.65
N ILE A 567 34.58 -11.92 1.41
CA ILE A 567 35.40 -11.77 0.19
C ILE A 567 36.33 -12.98 0.01
N ALA A 568 37.03 -13.42 1.07
CA ALA A 568 37.94 -14.55 0.98
C ALA A 568 37.22 -15.85 0.56
N GLN A 569 36.00 -16.08 1.08
CA GLN A 569 35.16 -17.24 0.71
C GLN A 569 34.66 -17.13 -0.72
N VAL A 570 34.17 -15.96 -1.15
CA VAL A 570 33.74 -15.70 -2.53
C VAL A 570 34.90 -15.89 -3.50
N ARG A 571 36.11 -15.42 -3.17
CA ARG A 571 37.32 -15.65 -3.96
C ARG A 571 37.65 -17.14 -4.11
N ALA A 572 37.51 -17.91 -3.03
CA ALA A 572 37.73 -19.35 -3.06
C ALA A 572 36.68 -20.07 -3.92
N GLN A 573 35.41 -19.63 -3.88
CA GLN A 573 34.35 -20.13 -4.77
C GLN A 573 34.68 -19.84 -6.25
N LEU A 574 35.08 -18.60 -6.58
CA LEU A 574 35.47 -18.24 -7.95
C LEU A 574 36.68 -19.01 -8.47
N SER A 575 37.63 -19.35 -7.58
CA SER A 575 38.78 -20.17 -7.94
C SER A 575 38.37 -21.62 -8.24
N ARG A 576 37.47 -22.20 -7.43
CA ARG A 576 36.88 -23.53 -7.67
C ARG A 576 36.03 -23.58 -8.94
N ALA A 577 35.33 -22.48 -9.26
CA ALA A 577 34.58 -22.34 -10.50
C ALA A 577 35.46 -22.13 -11.75
N GLY A 578 36.79 -22.10 -11.60
CA GLY A 578 37.73 -21.97 -12.71
C GLY A 578 37.87 -20.55 -13.26
N CYS A 579 37.28 -19.53 -12.64
CA CYS A 579 37.35 -18.14 -13.08
C CYS A 579 38.71 -17.49 -12.75
N LEU A 580 39.28 -17.82 -11.59
CA LEU A 580 40.50 -17.19 -11.06
C LEU A 580 41.64 -18.20 -10.86
N ASP A 581 42.86 -17.77 -11.17
CA ASP A 581 44.11 -18.42 -10.77
C ASP A 581 44.96 -17.44 -9.95
N VAL A 582 44.98 -17.60 -8.62
CA VAL A 582 45.66 -16.67 -7.72
C VAL A 582 47.14 -17.05 -7.61
N SER A 583 48.04 -16.18 -8.07
CA SER A 583 49.48 -16.43 -8.06
C SER A 583 50.28 -15.18 -7.68
N ARG A 584 51.33 -15.36 -6.86
CA ARG A 584 52.24 -14.26 -6.46
C ARG A 584 53.05 -13.69 -7.64
N ALA A 585 53.24 -14.45 -8.71
CA ALA A 585 54.01 -14.06 -9.89
C ALA A 585 53.17 -13.37 -10.99
N ALA A 586 51.89 -13.09 -10.74
CA ALA A 586 51.01 -12.47 -11.73
C ALA A 586 51.33 -10.98 -11.93
N ARG A 587 51.43 -10.53 -13.19
CA ARG A 587 51.63 -9.11 -13.54
C ARG A 587 50.38 -8.28 -13.17
N SER A 588 50.59 -7.05 -12.72
CA SER A 588 49.51 -6.08 -12.48
C SER A 588 48.81 -5.75 -13.80
N LYS A 589 47.53 -6.09 -13.89
CA LYS A 589 46.62 -5.73 -14.99
C LYS A 589 45.46 -4.94 -14.41
N ASN A 590 44.82 -4.12 -15.23
CA ASN A 590 43.61 -3.41 -14.82
C ASN A 590 42.49 -4.43 -14.54
N PHE A 591 42.11 -4.59 -13.26
CA PHE A 591 41.09 -5.54 -12.86
C PHE A 591 39.69 -5.23 -13.43
N VAL A 592 39.41 -3.97 -13.82
CA VAL A 592 38.17 -3.60 -14.52
C VAL A 592 38.09 -4.34 -15.85
N ASP A 593 39.18 -4.34 -16.62
CA ASP A 593 39.23 -5.02 -17.90
C ASP A 593 39.23 -6.55 -17.74
N LEU A 594 39.84 -7.07 -16.65
CA LEU A 594 39.75 -8.49 -16.30
C LEU A 594 38.32 -8.91 -15.94
N ALA A 595 37.60 -8.11 -15.14
CA ALA A 595 36.21 -8.38 -14.77
C ALA A 595 35.30 -8.38 -16.01
N LEU A 596 35.49 -7.43 -16.92
CA LEU A 596 34.76 -7.36 -18.19
C LEU A 596 35.09 -8.57 -19.06
N GLY A 597 36.38 -8.90 -19.28
CA GLY A 597 36.79 -10.02 -20.13
C GLY A 597 36.31 -11.39 -19.63
N LEU A 598 36.31 -11.62 -18.31
CA LEU A 598 35.75 -12.84 -17.72
C LEU A 598 34.25 -12.98 -17.95
N ASN A 599 33.52 -11.86 -17.99
CA ASN A 599 32.07 -11.86 -18.10
C ASN A 599 31.58 -11.56 -19.52
N ALA A 600 32.48 -11.20 -20.45
CA ALA A 600 32.17 -10.94 -21.85
C ALA A 600 31.41 -12.15 -22.43
N ARG A 601 30.37 -11.90 -23.22
CA ARG A 601 29.60 -12.97 -23.84
C ARG A 601 29.09 -12.49 -25.19
N PRO A 602 29.36 -13.21 -26.30
CA PRO A 602 28.85 -12.83 -27.62
C PRO A 602 27.31 -12.86 -27.73
N SER A 603 26.64 -13.53 -26.77
CA SER A 603 25.21 -13.83 -26.80
C SER A 603 24.40 -13.04 -25.75
N TYR A 604 24.81 -11.82 -25.39
CA TYR A 604 23.91 -10.93 -24.65
C TYR A 604 22.62 -10.76 -25.50
N PRO A 605 21.44 -10.80 -24.87
CA PRO A 605 20.20 -10.86 -25.63
C PRO A 605 20.01 -9.60 -26.50
N MET A 606 19.36 -9.74 -27.64
CA MET A 606 19.00 -8.56 -28.45
C MET A 606 18.06 -7.66 -27.64
N ALA A 607 18.32 -6.36 -27.68
CA ALA A 607 17.43 -5.38 -27.11
C ALA A 607 16.05 -5.46 -27.78
N THR A 608 14.99 -5.62 -26.98
CA THR A 608 13.62 -5.37 -27.43
C THR A 608 13.34 -3.87 -27.35
N ALA A 609 12.27 -3.37 -27.97
CA ALA A 609 11.88 -1.97 -27.85
C ALA A 609 11.69 -1.49 -26.39
N GLN A 610 11.39 -2.40 -25.45
CA GLN A 610 11.23 -2.10 -24.03
C GLN A 610 12.56 -2.13 -23.26
N THR A 611 13.53 -2.94 -23.69
CA THR A 611 14.81 -3.15 -23.01
C THR A 611 15.97 -2.37 -23.64
N ALA A 612 15.79 -1.77 -24.82
CA ALA A 612 16.81 -1.03 -25.57
C ALA A 612 17.52 0.07 -24.77
N SER A 613 16.77 0.83 -23.95
CA SER A 613 17.36 1.95 -23.19
C SER A 613 18.45 1.56 -22.19
N TYR A 614 18.58 0.27 -21.84
CA TYR A 614 19.57 -0.23 -20.89
C TYR A 614 20.34 -1.47 -21.36
N MET A 615 19.83 -2.23 -22.33
CA MET A 615 20.57 -3.34 -22.93
C MET A 615 21.59 -2.90 -23.99
N THR A 616 21.33 -1.81 -24.71
CA THR A 616 22.26 -1.31 -25.73
C THR A 616 23.63 -0.91 -25.14
N PRO A 617 23.70 -0.09 -24.06
CA PRO A 617 24.99 0.23 -23.44
C PRO A 617 25.71 -0.99 -22.87
N ALA A 618 24.95 -2.03 -22.48
CA ALA A 618 25.52 -3.25 -21.93
C ALA A 618 26.20 -4.11 -22.98
N ARG A 619 25.57 -4.21 -24.14
CA ARG A 619 26.12 -4.93 -25.26
C ARG A 619 27.30 -4.20 -25.88
N GLU A 620 27.18 -2.89 -26.13
CA GLU A 620 28.26 -2.06 -26.69
C GLU A 620 29.56 -2.22 -25.89
N LEU A 621 29.47 -2.21 -24.55
CA LEU A 621 30.66 -2.39 -23.71
C LEU A 621 31.25 -3.82 -23.76
N MET A 622 30.43 -4.84 -24.00
CA MET A 622 30.88 -6.23 -24.06
C MET A 622 31.47 -6.58 -25.42
N ASP A 623 30.97 -5.96 -26.49
CA ASP A 623 31.51 -6.11 -27.84
C ASP A 623 32.93 -5.50 -27.94
N ASP A 624 33.26 -4.52 -27.08
CA ASP A 624 34.56 -3.86 -27.00
C ASP A 624 35.65 -4.64 -26.22
N VAL A 625 35.32 -5.77 -25.58
CA VAL A 625 36.24 -6.49 -24.67
C VAL A 625 36.43 -7.95 -25.09
N VAL A 626 37.70 -8.37 -25.16
CA VAL A 626 38.07 -9.76 -25.49
C VAL A 626 37.66 -10.71 -24.37
N TYR A 627 36.92 -11.76 -24.73
CA TYR A 627 36.51 -12.81 -23.80
C TYR A 627 37.69 -13.64 -23.29
N VAL A 628 37.68 -13.97 -22.00
CA VAL A 628 38.70 -14.80 -21.35
C VAL A 628 38.05 -15.83 -20.41
N ASP A 629 38.41 -17.10 -20.57
CA ASP A 629 37.87 -18.19 -19.74
C ASP A 629 38.40 -18.20 -18.31
N ARG A 630 39.66 -17.83 -18.11
CA ARG A 630 40.33 -17.83 -16.80
C ARG A 630 41.42 -16.77 -16.76
N VAL A 631 41.55 -16.08 -15.63
CA VAL A 631 42.59 -15.05 -15.45
C VAL A 631 43.54 -15.39 -14.31
N LYS A 632 44.84 -15.18 -14.55
CA LYS A 632 45.88 -15.27 -13.52
C LYS A 632 46.06 -13.91 -12.86
N VAL A 633 45.84 -13.83 -11.55
CA VAL A 633 45.79 -12.57 -10.79
C VAL A 633 46.58 -12.63 -9.49
N ALA A 634 47.12 -11.49 -9.06
CA ALA A 634 47.68 -11.33 -7.73
C ALA A 634 46.55 -11.33 -6.67
N SER A 635 46.88 -11.67 -5.42
CA SER A 635 45.89 -11.79 -4.33
C SER A 635 45.00 -10.55 -4.17
N ALA A 636 45.59 -9.34 -4.21
CA ALA A 636 44.84 -8.10 -4.06
C ALA A 636 43.80 -7.88 -5.18
N HIS A 637 44.16 -8.20 -6.44
CA HIS A 637 43.20 -8.15 -7.55
C HIS A 637 42.18 -9.28 -7.47
N GLY A 638 42.53 -10.43 -6.89
CA GLY A 638 41.57 -11.50 -6.58
C GLY A 638 40.51 -11.02 -5.58
N ASP A 639 40.90 -10.23 -4.58
CA ASP A 639 39.96 -9.62 -3.62
C ASP A 639 39.09 -8.54 -4.28
N ASP A 640 39.66 -7.68 -5.12
CA ASP A 640 38.90 -6.68 -5.89
C ASP A 640 37.82 -7.34 -6.79
N LEU A 641 38.15 -8.47 -7.45
CA LEU A 641 37.21 -9.22 -8.28
C LEU A 641 36.15 -9.94 -7.46
N ALA A 642 36.52 -10.50 -6.30
CA ALA A 642 35.58 -11.11 -5.37
C ALA A 642 34.63 -10.07 -4.74
N GLU A 643 35.09 -8.83 -4.50
CA GLU A 643 34.25 -7.72 -4.07
C GLU A 643 33.17 -7.39 -5.11
N LEU A 644 33.54 -7.30 -6.40
CA LEU A 644 32.59 -7.13 -7.51
C LEU A 644 31.59 -8.29 -7.58
N ALA A 645 32.06 -9.53 -7.40
CA ALA A 645 31.22 -10.72 -7.42
C ALA A 645 30.19 -10.72 -6.28
N ALA A 646 30.61 -10.31 -5.09
CA ALA A 646 29.78 -10.28 -3.89
C ALA A 646 28.74 -9.16 -3.89
N ALA A 647 29.10 -7.95 -4.36
CA ALA A 647 28.37 -6.73 -4.03
C ALA A 647 27.98 -5.82 -5.22
N ALA A 648 28.41 -6.09 -6.45
CA ALA A 648 28.01 -5.26 -7.59
C ALA A 648 26.47 -5.33 -7.80
N PRO A 649 25.75 -4.19 -7.84
CA PRO A 649 24.28 -4.17 -7.87
C PRO A 649 23.62 -5.05 -8.95
N GLY A 650 24.14 -5.03 -10.19
CA GLY A 650 23.63 -5.87 -11.27
C GLY A 650 23.87 -7.37 -11.03
N THR A 651 25.03 -7.73 -10.48
CA THR A 651 25.38 -9.11 -10.10
C THR A 651 24.49 -9.61 -8.95
N CYS A 652 24.22 -8.76 -7.96
CA CYS A 652 23.34 -9.10 -6.85
C CYS A 652 21.90 -9.31 -7.33
N ALA A 653 21.40 -8.42 -8.19
CA ALA A 653 20.07 -8.53 -8.79
C ALA A 653 19.92 -9.81 -9.62
N TYR A 654 20.95 -10.18 -10.38
CA TYR A 654 20.97 -11.43 -11.14
C TYR A 654 20.82 -12.65 -10.22
N ARG A 655 21.62 -12.73 -9.14
CA ARG A 655 21.54 -13.85 -8.18
C ARG A 655 20.17 -13.92 -7.51
N ALA A 656 19.61 -12.79 -7.08
CA ALA A 656 18.31 -12.72 -6.43
C ALA A 656 17.15 -13.14 -7.36
N LEU A 657 17.15 -12.68 -8.62
CA LEU A 657 16.14 -13.08 -9.62
C LEU A 657 16.24 -14.56 -9.97
N ARG A 658 17.46 -15.07 -10.22
CA ARG A 658 17.70 -16.47 -10.60
C ARG A 658 17.20 -17.45 -9.54
N ARG A 659 17.37 -17.14 -8.26
CA ARG A 659 16.88 -17.99 -7.16
C ARG A 659 15.38 -17.83 -6.88
N ALA A 660 14.82 -16.63 -7.06
CA ALA A 660 13.42 -16.38 -6.77
C ALA A 660 12.49 -16.86 -7.90
N ILE A 661 13.00 -16.93 -9.14
CA ILE A 661 12.28 -17.39 -10.31
C ILE A 661 13.18 -18.38 -11.09
N PRO A 662 13.37 -19.62 -10.61
CA PRO A 662 14.28 -20.60 -11.22
C PRO A 662 14.00 -20.89 -12.69
N GLU A 663 12.75 -20.75 -13.14
CA GLU A 663 12.35 -20.95 -14.54
C GLU A 663 13.00 -19.96 -15.51
N LEU A 664 13.52 -18.83 -15.01
CA LEU A 664 14.25 -17.85 -15.80
C LEU A 664 15.58 -18.38 -16.37
N GLU A 665 16.13 -19.48 -15.84
CA GLU A 665 17.32 -20.10 -16.44
C GLU A 665 17.09 -20.51 -17.90
N LYS A 666 15.85 -20.90 -18.23
CA LYS A 666 15.43 -21.23 -19.60
C LYS A 666 15.20 -19.97 -20.45
N ASN A 667 15.00 -18.81 -19.83
CA ASN A 667 14.79 -17.51 -20.47
C ASN A 667 15.85 -16.51 -19.99
N ARG A 668 17.13 -16.79 -20.31
CA ARG A 668 18.25 -15.89 -20.01
C ARG A 668 18.02 -14.46 -20.49
N PRO A 669 17.39 -14.19 -21.65
CA PRO A 669 17.07 -12.83 -22.06
C PRO A 669 16.30 -12.00 -21.04
N ALA A 670 15.21 -12.56 -20.50
CA ALA A 670 14.43 -11.89 -19.47
C ALA A 670 15.22 -11.70 -18.17
N LEU A 671 15.98 -12.71 -17.75
CA LEU A 671 16.82 -12.64 -16.54
C LEU A 671 17.84 -11.50 -16.61
N PHE A 672 18.59 -11.42 -17.71
CA PHE A 672 19.58 -10.35 -17.93
C PHE A 672 18.91 -8.97 -18.02
N GLY A 673 17.80 -8.86 -18.76
CA GLY A 673 17.06 -7.61 -18.91
C GLY A 673 16.60 -7.05 -17.56
N ALA A 674 15.96 -7.88 -16.74
CA ALA A 674 15.50 -7.51 -15.42
C ALA A 674 16.66 -7.18 -14.45
N ALA A 675 17.74 -7.96 -14.46
CA ALA A 675 18.91 -7.71 -13.61
C ALA A 675 19.60 -6.38 -13.94
N ILE A 676 19.79 -6.07 -15.23
CA ILE A 676 20.34 -4.78 -15.69
C ILE A 676 19.42 -3.63 -15.26
N ALA A 677 18.11 -3.77 -15.42
CA ALA A 677 17.16 -2.72 -15.04
C ALA A 677 17.21 -2.41 -13.53
N ILE A 678 17.33 -3.43 -12.69
CA ILE A 678 17.49 -3.29 -11.23
C ILE A 678 18.85 -2.66 -10.91
N GLY A 679 19.96 -3.21 -11.43
CA GLY A 679 21.31 -2.72 -11.16
C GLY A 679 21.52 -1.26 -11.60
N ALA A 680 20.99 -0.88 -12.77
CA ALA A 680 21.00 0.50 -13.24
C ALA A 680 20.17 1.44 -12.35
N SER A 681 19.02 0.97 -11.85
CA SER A 681 18.18 1.76 -10.93
C SER A 681 18.88 2.01 -9.59
N ILE A 682 19.59 1.02 -9.05
CA ILE A 682 20.41 1.15 -7.84
C ILE A 682 21.59 2.09 -8.11
N THR A 683 22.25 1.96 -9.26
CA THR A 683 23.35 2.87 -9.64
C THR A 683 22.87 4.33 -9.72
N ARG A 684 21.65 4.58 -10.22
CA ARG A 684 21.02 5.92 -10.22
C ARG A 684 20.71 6.46 -8.82
N LEU A 685 20.44 5.60 -7.83
CA LEU A 685 20.30 6.03 -6.43
C LEU A 685 21.60 6.69 -5.95
N PHE A 686 22.74 6.07 -6.25
CA PHE A 686 24.07 6.58 -5.87
C PHE A 686 24.49 7.86 -6.61
N GLN A 687 23.77 8.27 -7.65
CA GLN A 687 23.98 9.54 -8.34
C GLN A 687 23.28 10.72 -7.65
N ARG A 688 22.46 10.46 -6.63
CA ARG A 688 21.71 11.50 -5.93
C ARG A 688 22.59 12.27 -4.94
N PRO A 689 22.43 13.60 -4.82
CA PRO A 689 23.23 14.41 -3.89
C PRO A 689 23.26 13.88 -2.45
N GLY A 690 22.10 13.46 -1.92
CA GLY A 690 22.03 12.88 -0.58
C GLY A 690 22.75 11.54 -0.46
N ALA A 691 22.69 10.68 -1.49
CA ALA A 691 23.39 9.41 -1.51
C ALA A 691 24.91 9.57 -1.63
N VAL A 692 25.36 10.51 -2.48
CA VAL A 692 26.77 10.90 -2.58
C VAL A 692 27.29 11.35 -1.22
N ALA A 693 26.54 12.20 -0.52
CA ALA A 693 26.90 12.68 0.81
C ALA A 693 26.98 11.57 1.88
N ILE A 694 26.13 10.55 1.76
CA ILE A 694 26.15 9.38 2.65
C ILE A 694 27.41 8.54 2.39
N VAL A 695 27.70 8.21 1.12
CA VAL A 695 28.83 7.35 0.73
C VAL A 695 30.19 8.05 0.95
N GLU A 696 30.29 9.35 0.67
CA GLU A 696 31.52 10.13 0.91
C GLU A 696 31.77 10.42 2.40
N GLY A 697 30.71 10.48 3.21
CA GLY A 697 30.82 10.70 4.65
C GLY A 697 31.34 9.48 5.43
N ALA A 698 31.33 8.29 4.82
CA ALA A 698 31.93 7.08 5.37
C ALA A 698 33.47 7.18 5.28
N ARG A 699 34.19 6.77 6.33
CA ARG A 699 35.65 6.93 6.55
C ARG A 699 36.52 6.48 5.35
N SER A 700 36.65 7.30 4.30
CA SER A 700 37.45 6.96 3.11
C SER A 700 38.61 7.94 2.92
N SER A 701 39.76 7.39 2.51
CA SER A 701 40.92 8.17 2.05
C SER A 701 40.55 9.06 0.84
N LYS A 702 41.19 10.23 0.76
CA LYS A 702 40.99 11.22 -0.31
C LYS A 702 41.32 10.70 -1.73
N LYS A 703 41.94 9.52 -1.88
CA LYS A 703 42.44 8.98 -3.15
C LYS A 703 41.56 7.88 -3.79
N THR A 704 40.55 7.34 -3.10
CA THR A 704 39.71 6.26 -3.63
C THR A 704 38.65 6.79 -4.61
N PRO A 705 38.52 6.25 -5.84
CA PRO A 705 37.44 6.62 -6.76
C PRO A 705 36.04 6.35 -6.19
N TYR A 706 35.08 7.23 -6.49
CA TYR A 706 33.71 7.16 -5.93
C TYR A 706 33.02 5.80 -6.17
N TRP A 707 33.15 5.23 -7.36
CA TRP A 707 32.53 3.93 -7.70
C TRP A 707 33.02 2.77 -6.81
N ARG A 708 34.29 2.79 -6.36
CA ARG A 708 34.80 1.81 -5.40
C ARG A 708 34.20 2.03 -4.01
N LYS A 709 33.96 3.28 -3.62
CA LYS A 709 33.23 3.57 -2.37
C LYS A 709 31.80 3.06 -2.43
N VAL A 710 31.14 3.19 -3.59
CA VAL A 710 29.80 2.62 -3.82
C VAL A 710 29.83 1.09 -3.69
N LEU A 711 30.80 0.42 -4.30
CA LEU A 711 30.94 -1.04 -4.20
C LEU A 711 31.13 -1.51 -2.76
N ARG A 712 32.07 -0.89 -2.03
CA ARG A 712 32.29 -1.16 -0.60
C ARG A 712 31.05 -0.91 0.23
N PHE A 713 30.35 0.19 -0.02
CA PHE A 713 29.10 0.50 0.66
C PHE A 713 28.04 -0.59 0.40
N CYS A 714 27.95 -1.13 -0.82
CA CYS A 714 27.05 -2.24 -1.13
C CYS A 714 27.44 -3.53 -0.40
N LEU A 715 28.74 -3.80 -0.25
CA LEU A 715 29.23 -4.97 0.49
C LEU A 715 29.01 -4.83 2.00
N GLU A 716 29.51 -3.75 2.60
CA GLU A 716 29.45 -3.48 4.04
C GLU A 716 28.01 -3.39 4.57
N ASN A 717 27.07 -3.00 3.70
CA ASN A 717 25.65 -2.88 4.03
C ASN A 717 24.79 -3.95 3.35
N ASP A 718 25.42 -5.05 2.92
CA ASP A 718 24.80 -6.30 2.49
C ASP A 718 23.66 -6.16 1.48
N LEU A 719 23.95 -5.49 0.37
CA LEU A 719 23.00 -5.32 -0.74
C LEU A 719 22.48 -6.67 -1.25
N GLN A 720 23.30 -7.73 -1.18
CA GLN A 720 22.88 -9.05 -1.62
C GLN A 720 21.68 -9.55 -0.81
N SER A 721 21.80 -9.64 0.52
CA SER A 721 20.71 -10.15 1.33
C SER A 721 19.47 -9.24 1.27
N VAL A 722 19.65 -7.93 1.09
CA VAL A 722 18.54 -6.98 0.89
C VAL A 722 17.73 -7.33 -0.37
N LEU A 723 18.40 -7.63 -1.47
CA LEU A 723 17.73 -8.01 -2.72
C LEU A 723 17.12 -9.41 -2.65
N ASP A 724 17.79 -10.37 -2.01
CA ASP A 724 17.24 -11.71 -1.81
C ASP A 724 15.92 -11.68 -1.03
N GLU A 725 15.84 -10.84 0.00
CA GLU A 725 14.62 -10.62 0.75
C GLU A 725 13.55 -9.88 -0.08
N TYR A 726 13.92 -8.76 -0.71
CA TYR A 726 12.92 -7.92 -1.37
C TYR A 726 12.33 -8.59 -2.62
N VAL A 727 13.17 -9.23 -3.44
CA VAL A 727 12.74 -9.95 -4.64
C VAL A 727 11.83 -11.13 -4.25
N PHE A 728 12.17 -11.86 -3.17
CA PHE A 728 11.31 -12.92 -2.64
C PHE A 728 9.88 -12.44 -2.33
N LEU A 729 9.77 -11.31 -1.62
CA LEU A 729 8.46 -10.74 -1.27
C LEU A 729 7.68 -10.30 -2.51
N LEU A 730 8.36 -9.70 -3.50
CA LEU A 730 7.73 -9.28 -4.74
C LEU A 730 7.22 -10.45 -5.58
N VAL A 731 8.02 -11.50 -5.72
CA VAL A 731 7.64 -12.72 -6.46
C VAL A 731 6.47 -13.42 -5.79
N ARG A 732 6.50 -13.53 -4.45
CA ARG A 732 5.43 -14.18 -3.68
C ARG A 732 4.10 -13.45 -3.74
N ASP A 733 4.13 -12.12 -3.80
CA ASP A 733 2.93 -11.28 -3.85
C ASP A 733 2.35 -11.13 -5.27
N SER A 734 3.13 -11.43 -6.32
CA SER A 734 2.65 -11.33 -7.69
C SER A 734 1.63 -12.43 -8.02
N SER A 735 0.73 -12.10 -8.95
CA SER A 735 -0.21 -13.06 -9.54
C SER A 735 0.22 -13.51 -10.94
N GLU A 736 1.30 -12.95 -11.49
CA GLU A 736 1.86 -13.31 -12.79
C GLU A 736 2.51 -14.69 -12.72
N LYS A 737 2.24 -15.51 -13.75
CA LYS A 737 2.73 -16.89 -13.84
C LYS A 737 3.79 -17.06 -14.93
N ASP A 738 3.84 -16.14 -15.89
CA ASP A 738 4.90 -16.13 -16.90
C ASP A 738 6.22 -15.62 -16.27
N PRO A 739 7.30 -16.42 -16.27
CA PRO A 739 8.55 -16.05 -15.60
C PRO A 739 9.16 -14.75 -16.14
N GLY A 740 9.07 -14.51 -17.45
CA GLY A 740 9.63 -13.31 -18.09
C GLY A 740 8.89 -12.05 -17.68
N LYS A 741 7.56 -12.07 -17.79
CA LYS A 741 6.70 -10.95 -17.35
C LYS A 741 6.80 -10.70 -15.85
N LEU A 742 6.92 -11.76 -15.04
CA LEU A 742 7.12 -11.64 -13.60
C LEU A 742 8.43 -10.93 -13.28
N ALA A 743 9.52 -11.29 -13.97
CA ALA A 743 10.81 -10.62 -13.81
C ALA A 743 10.74 -9.13 -14.20
N ASP A 744 10.04 -8.81 -15.29
CA ASP A 744 9.80 -7.43 -15.72
C ASP A 744 8.96 -6.65 -14.69
N GLU A 745 7.92 -7.25 -14.12
CA GLU A 745 7.09 -6.65 -13.07
C GLU A 745 7.92 -6.36 -11.80
N VAL A 746 8.77 -7.31 -11.38
CA VAL A 746 9.69 -7.15 -10.24
C VAL A 746 10.67 -6.00 -10.50
N ALA A 747 11.32 -5.99 -11.67
CA ALA A 747 12.27 -4.95 -12.04
C ALA A 747 11.59 -3.57 -12.11
N GLN A 748 10.39 -3.49 -12.69
CA GLN A 748 9.59 -2.25 -12.75
C GLN A 748 9.23 -1.76 -11.34
N THR A 749 8.83 -2.66 -10.44
CA THR A 749 8.48 -2.32 -9.06
C THR A 749 9.69 -1.74 -8.31
N ILE A 750 10.87 -2.36 -8.44
CA ILE A 750 12.12 -1.86 -7.84
C ILE A 750 12.51 -0.51 -8.45
N GLN A 751 12.40 -0.34 -9.78
CA GLN A 751 12.67 0.93 -10.45
C GLN A 751 11.73 2.04 -9.95
N VAL A 752 10.43 1.76 -9.79
CA VAL A 752 9.45 2.72 -9.24
C VAL A 752 9.83 3.10 -7.80
N ALA A 753 10.14 2.12 -6.96
CA ALA A 753 10.56 2.36 -5.59
C ALA A 753 11.79 3.27 -5.52
N LEU A 754 12.83 2.94 -6.27
CA LEU A 754 14.07 3.71 -6.30
C LEU A 754 13.91 5.08 -6.93
N SER A 755 13.07 5.25 -7.95
CA SER A 755 12.88 6.54 -8.65
C SER A 755 11.97 7.53 -7.94
N THR A 756 11.19 7.08 -6.96
CA THR A 756 10.24 7.93 -6.23
C THR A 756 10.97 8.90 -5.32
N VAL A 757 10.90 10.19 -5.65
CA VAL A 757 11.45 11.30 -4.85
C VAL A 757 10.50 12.50 -4.87
N GLY A 758 10.66 13.43 -3.93
CA GLY A 758 9.73 14.56 -3.74
C GLY A 758 10.42 15.90 -3.60
N GLY A 759 9.68 16.97 -3.88
CA GLY A 759 10.10 18.31 -3.44
C GLY A 759 9.91 18.47 -1.94
N LEU A 760 10.58 19.46 -1.36
CA LEU A 760 10.19 19.97 -0.05
C LEU A 760 8.89 20.77 -0.21
N HIS A 761 7.89 20.49 0.63
CA HIS A 761 6.56 21.13 0.55
C HIS A 761 6.39 22.09 1.72
N VAL A 762 6.76 23.35 1.51
CA VAL A 762 6.46 24.48 2.42
C VAL A 762 5.88 25.59 1.56
N ALA A 763 4.80 26.22 2.02
CA ALA A 763 4.16 27.32 1.32
C ALA A 763 5.15 28.48 1.19
N HIS A 764 5.65 28.72 -0.02
CA HIS A 764 6.57 29.82 -0.29
C HIS A 764 5.88 30.94 -1.06
N PRO A 765 5.92 32.20 -0.55
CA PRO A 765 5.39 33.34 -1.29
C PRO A 765 6.21 33.77 -2.51
N LYS A 766 7.52 33.47 -2.62
CA LYS A 766 8.41 33.96 -3.72
C LYS A 766 9.71 33.15 -3.94
N ALA A 767 9.66 31.86 -4.23
CA ALA A 767 10.86 31.15 -4.71
C ALA A 767 10.99 31.32 -6.24
N LYS A 768 12.11 31.87 -6.73
CA LYS A 768 12.39 31.90 -8.19
C LYS A 768 12.38 30.46 -8.74
N PRO A 769 11.89 30.21 -9.97
CA PRO A 769 11.66 28.86 -10.51
C PRO A 769 12.92 27.99 -10.76
N LYS A 770 14.12 28.40 -10.34
CA LYS A 770 15.40 27.86 -10.84
C LYS A 770 16.48 27.56 -9.78
N ALA A 771 16.19 27.52 -8.48
CA ALA A 771 17.11 26.90 -7.51
C ALA A 771 16.57 25.53 -7.09
N PRO A 772 17.33 24.43 -7.27
CA PRO A 772 16.81 23.08 -7.12
C PRO A 772 16.70 22.78 -5.63
N TYR A 773 15.49 22.80 -5.07
CA TYR A 773 15.22 22.04 -3.86
C TYR A 773 15.59 20.59 -4.20
N GLY A 774 16.76 20.14 -3.75
CA GLY A 774 17.25 18.80 -4.05
C GLY A 774 16.18 17.79 -3.66
N ALA A 775 15.89 16.84 -4.55
CA ALA A 775 14.90 15.80 -4.35
C ALA A 775 15.04 15.17 -2.95
N ALA A 776 14.03 15.37 -2.11
CA ALA A 776 13.92 14.78 -0.79
C ALA A 776 13.59 13.29 -0.94
N MET A 777 14.34 12.48 -0.20
CA MET A 777 14.28 11.02 -0.19
C MET A 777 13.85 10.50 1.19
N TYR A 778 14.29 11.12 2.29
CA TYR A 778 14.15 10.53 3.63
C TYR A 778 12.71 10.42 4.12
N ALA A 779 11.93 11.50 4.05
CA ALA A 779 10.54 11.54 4.51
C ALA A 779 9.58 12.06 3.43
N ARG A 780 8.37 11.50 3.37
CA ARG A 780 7.33 11.89 2.40
C ARG A 780 5.94 11.93 3.03
N ALA A 781 5.08 12.77 2.46
CA ALA A 781 3.68 12.90 2.83
C ALA A 781 2.79 12.23 1.78
N LEU A 782 1.84 11.41 2.22
CA LEU A 782 0.77 10.82 1.42
C LEU A 782 -0.52 11.62 1.66
N GLY A 783 -1.00 12.36 0.66
CA GLY A 783 -2.18 13.23 0.78
C GLY A 783 -2.23 14.40 -0.22
N GLU A 784 -3.09 15.41 0.02
CA GLU A 784 -3.53 16.58 -0.80
C GLU A 784 -2.52 17.35 -1.68
N HIS A 785 -1.24 16.98 -1.69
CA HIS A 785 -0.18 17.55 -2.51
C HIS A 785 0.37 16.59 -3.59
N ASP A 786 -0.04 15.32 -3.60
CA ASP A 786 0.31 14.35 -4.65
C ASP A 786 -0.61 14.45 -5.89
N THR A 787 -1.71 15.22 -5.82
CA THR A 787 -2.31 15.77 -7.03
C THR A 787 -1.38 16.88 -7.53
N PRO A 788 -0.79 16.76 -8.74
CA PRO A 788 -0.12 17.90 -9.35
C PRO A 788 -1.10 19.08 -9.30
N GLU A 789 -0.73 20.18 -8.65
CA GLU A 789 -1.41 21.45 -8.88
C GLU A 789 -1.50 21.61 -10.40
N ASP A 790 -2.72 21.78 -10.90
CA ASP A 790 -3.12 21.84 -12.29
C ASP A 790 -1.97 22.13 -13.26
N SER A 791 -1.35 21.05 -13.74
CA SER A 791 -0.36 21.12 -14.83
C SER A 791 -1.05 21.24 -16.20
N GLU A 792 -2.37 21.43 -16.22
CA GLU A 792 -3.19 21.60 -17.44
C GLU A 792 -3.04 22.97 -18.12
N LEU A 793 -2.04 23.79 -17.77
CA LEU A 793 -1.76 25.05 -18.47
C LEU A 793 -0.35 25.15 -19.09
N LYS A 794 0.37 24.03 -19.29
CA LYS A 794 1.67 24.03 -20.00
C LYS A 794 1.80 23.01 -21.14
N GLU A 795 0.69 22.65 -21.78
CA GLU A 795 0.73 22.14 -23.16
C GLU A 795 0.32 23.25 -24.12
N GLN A 796 1.29 24.10 -24.48
CA GLN A 796 1.42 24.81 -25.76
C GLN A 796 2.56 25.82 -25.66
N LYS A 797 3.80 25.33 -25.76
CA LYS A 797 4.84 26.10 -26.42
C LYS A 797 5.21 25.34 -27.69
N LYS A 798 4.63 25.76 -28.81
CA LYS A 798 5.13 25.44 -30.15
C LYS A 798 6.61 25.86 -30.17
N SER A 799 7.52 24.89 -30.28
CA SER A 799 8.88 25.18 -30.72
C SER A 799 8.84 25.24 -32.25
N ALA A 800 9.45 26.27 -32.82
CA ALA A 800 9.39 26.62 -34.23
C ALA A 800 10.28 25.74 -35.13
N THR A 801 10.48 24.47 -34.77
CA THR A 801 11.22 23.50 -35.59
C THR A 801 10.45 22.19 -35.61
N GLY A 802 9.87 21.89 -36.77
CA GLY A 802 8.93 20.81 -37.01
C GLY A 802 9.55 19.42 -36.91
N ASN A 803 9.80 18.94 -35.69
CA ASN A 803 10.00 17.52 -35.42
C ASN A 803 9.06 17.09 -34.28
N VAL A 804 7.93 16.49 -34.67
CA VAL A 804 6.98 15.85 -33.75
C VAL A 804 7.59 14.52 -33.29
N ALA A 805 8.50 14.58 -32.33
CA ALA A 805 8.81 13.41 -31.53
C ALA A 805 7.58 13.11 -30.66
N LYS A 806 6.76 12.13 -31.10
CA LYS A 806 5.71 11.53 -30.27
C LYS A 806 6.35 11.05 -28.97
N LYS A 807 6.24 11.83 -27.88
CA LYS A 807 6.55 11.33 -26.55
C LYS A 807 5.67 10.09 -26.33
N PRO A 808 6.25 8.94 -25.92
CA PRO A 808 5.46 7.77 -25.66
C PRO A 808 4.44 8.15 -24.57
N ILE A 809 3.17 7.98 -24.90
CA ILE A 809 2.07 7.99 -23.93
C ILE A 809 2.55 7.09 -22.78
N ARG A 810 2.75 7.68 -21.59
CA ARG A 810 2.99 6.90 -20.38
C ARG A 810 1.84 5.91 -20.28
N LYS A 811 2.06 4.65 -20.64
CA LYS A 811 1.15 3.56 -20.28
C LYS A 811 0.89 3.77 -18.78
N LYS A 812 -0.38 3.93 -18.39
CA LYS A 812 -0.78 3.87 -16.98
C LYS A 812 -0.21 2.56 -16.44
N GLY A 813 0.93 2.63 -15.75
CA GLY A 813 1.57 1.47 -15.17
C GLY A 813 0.65 0.88 -14.11
N GLY A 814 0.62 -0.44 -14.00
CA GLY A 814 -0.25 -1.19 -13.08
C GLY A 814 0.01 -0.96 -11.58
N HIS A 815 0.90 -0.03 -11.20
CA HIS A 815 1.22 0.24 -9.80
C HIS A 815 0.30 1.32 -9.22
N ALA A 816 -0.50 0.92 -8.25
CA ALA A 816 -1.51 1.71 -7.55
C ALA A 816 -0.92 2.73 -6.55
N ASN A 817 -0.04 3.64 -7.00
CA ASN A 817 0.68 4.71 -6.26
C ASN A 817 2.21 4.42 -6.08
N PRO A 818 3.09 5.14 -6.81
CA PRO A 818 4.55 5.04 -6.67
C PRO A 818 5.09 5.25 -5.26
N LEU A 819 4.48 6.16 -4.48
CA LEU A 819 4.93 6.48 -3.12
C LEU A 819 4.78 5.30 -2.16
N LEU A 820 3.65 4.59 -2.25
CA LEU A 820 3.41 3.38 -1.45
C LEU A 820 4.32 2.24 -1.88
N THR A 821 4.61 2.15 -3.18
CA THR A 821 5.56 1.18 -3.72
C THR A 821 6.96 1.41 -3.14
N ALA A 822 7.40 2.68 -3.09
CA ALA A 822 8.67 3.06 -2.48
C ALA A 822 8.70 2.80 -0.96
N PHE A 823 7.65 3.16 -0.23
CA PHE A 823 7.59 2.95 1.22
C PHE A 823 7.62 1.46 1.60
N ASN A 824 6.98 0.57 0.82
CA ASN A 824 7.05 -0.88 1.01
C ASN A 824 8.30 -1.55 0.44
N SER A 825 9.27 -0.78 -0.07
CA SER A 825 10.60 -1.26 -0.45
C SER A 825 11.60 -1.06 0.70
N PRO A 826 12.78 -1.69 0.67
CA PRO A 826 13.83 -1.39 1.66
C PRO A 826 14.43 0.01 1.46
N PHE A 827 14.20 0.67 0.32
CA PHE A 827 14.76 1.97 -0.05
C PHE A 827 13.90 3.15 0.47
N PRO A 828 14.37 4.41 0.41
CA PRO A 828 13.61 5.56 0.87
C PRO A 828 12.25 5.71 0.14
N PRO A 829 11.22 6.30 0.79
CA PRO A 829 11.30 7.00 2.07
C PRO A 829 11.31 6.08 3.29
N PHE A 830 11.99 6.54 4.34
CA PHE A 830 12.04 5.87 5.65
C PHE A 830 10.96 6.37 6.61
N VAL A 831 10.40 7.56 6.36
CA VAL A 831 9.23 8.08 7.08
C VAL A 831 8.12 8.42 6.11
N LEU A 832 6.92 7.87 6.35
CA LEU A 832 5.72 8.21 5.61
C LEU A 832 4.71 8.86 6.56
N THR A 833 4.25 10.06 6.21
CA THR A 833 3.25 10.81 6.98
C THR A 833 1.94 10.85 6.21
N THR A 834 0.81 10.64 6.88
CA THR A 834 -0.49 10.57 6.21
C THR A 834 -1.65 10.94 7.14
N THR A 835 -2.81 11.24 6.55
CA THR A 835 -4.06 11.52 7.25
C THR A 835 -4.98 10.29 7.28
N SER A 836 -6.29 10.50 7.46
CA SER A 836 -7.32 9.48 7.22
C SER A 836 -7.28 8.88 5.81
N THR A 837 -6.69 9.59 4.83
CA THR A 837 -6.46 9.04 3.49
C THR A 837 -5.63 7.76 3.48
N GLY A 838 -4.70 7.60 4.42
CA GLY A 838 -3.89 6.39 4.58
C GLY A 838 -4.52 5.30 5.45
N GLN A 839 -5.69 5.56 6.06
CA GLN A 839 -6.29 4.69 7.09
C GLN A 839 -7.07 3.51 6.51
N GLU A 840 -7.35 3.44 5.21
CA GLU A 840 -8.18 2.39 4.57
C GLU A 840 -7.49 1.84 3.32
N GLY A 841 -7.72 0.56 2.99
CA GLY A 841 -7.26 -0.06 1.73
C GLY A 841 -5.75 -0.24 1.46
N LEU A 842 -4.84 0.36 2.23
CA LEU A 842 -3.40 0.39 1.91
C LEU A 842 -2.52 -0.52 2.79
N ASP A 843 -1.50 -1.13 2.17
CA ASP A 843 -0.44 -1.94 2.81
C ASP A 843 0.79 -1.06 3.10
N MET A 844 1.33 -1.08 4.32
CA MET A 844 2.50 -0.28 4.72
C MET A 844 3.44 -1.04 5.68
N HIS A 845 3.43 -2.37 5.62
CA HIS A 845 3.99 -3.26 6.64
C HIS A 845 5.38 -3.81 6.32
N ARG A 846 5.79 -3.84 5.04
CA ARG A 846 6.92 -4.66 4.61
C ARG A 846 8.21 -4.29 5.32
N TYR A 847 8.53 -3.01 5.52
CA TYR A 847 9.75 -2.58 6.23
C TYR A 847 9.45 -1.63 7.38
N CYS A 848 8.22 -1.63 7.88
CA CYS A 848 7.76 -0.79 8.96
C CYS A 848 7.33 -1.65 10.15
N ARG A 849 7.73 -1.26 11.35
CA ARG A 849 7.23 -1.75 12.64
C ARG A 849 6.94 -0.59 13.62
N ARG A 850 7.24 0.64 13.24
CA ARG A 850 7.03 1.84 14.09
C ARG A 850 5.86 2.65 13.54
N LEU A 851 4.78 2.70 14.31
CA LEU A 851 3.56 3.43 14.02
C LEU A 851 3.43 4.59 15.00
N VAL A 852 3.22 5.80 14.50
CA VAL A 852 3.08 7.01 15.32
C VAL A 852 1.67 7.55 15.15
N HIS A 853 0.91 7.55 16.24
CA HIS A 853 -0.34 8.27 16.37
C HIS A 853 -0.05 9.72 16.75
N TRP A 854 0.36 10.52 15.75
CA TRP A 854 0.70 11.94 15.92
C TRP A 854 -0.44 12.74 16.55
N ASN A 855 -1.67 12.37 16.21
CA ASN A 855 -2.87 12.71 16.95
C ASN A 855 -3.59 11.40 17.30
N LEU A 856 -4.15 11.31 18.50
CA LEU A 856 -4.93 10.15 18.92
C LEU A 856 -6.11 9.90 17.97
N PRO A 857 -6.40 8.63 17.63
CA PRO A 857 -7.63 8.30 16.93
C PRO A 857 -8.84 8.58 17.83
N ASN A 858 -9.99 8.84 17.22
CA ASN A 858 -11.23 9.18 17.92
C ASN A 858 -12.05 7.98 18.39
N SER A 859 -11.59 6.75 18.11
CA SER A 859 -12.27 5.51 18.52
C SER A 859 -11.28 4.34 18.56
N PRO A 860 -11.56 3.30 19.37
CA PRO A 860 -10.83 2.04 19.36
C PRO A 860 -10.69 1.40 17.98
N LEU A 861 -11.75 1.51 17.18
CA LEU A 861 -11.77 0.94 15.84
C LEU A 861 -10.78 1.64 14.90
N ALA A 862 -10.72 2.97 14.98
CA ALA A 862 -9.75 3.75 14.22
C ALA A 862 -8.31 3.48 14.68
N LEU A 863 -8.10 3.11 15.96
CA LEU A 863 -6.81 2.63 16.46
C LEU A 863 -6.42 1.31 15.77
N GLU A 864 -7.27 0.28 15.86
CA GLU A 864 -7.02 -1.03 15.23
C GLU A 864 -6.81 -0.91 13.70
N GLN A 865 -7.57 -0.05 13.01
CA GLN A 865 -7.42 0.18 11.58
C GLN A 865 -6.07 0.81 11.18
N ARG A 866 -5.52 1.68 12.03
CA ARG A 866 -4.18 2.29 11.84
C ARG A 866 -3.09 1.26 12.13
N GLU A 867 -3.23 0.49 13.21
CA GLU A 867 -2.30 -0.59 13.60
C GLU A 867 -2.25 -1.70 12.52
N GLY A 868 -3.41 -2.10 12.00
CA GLY A 868 -3.54 -3.06 10.90
C GLY A 868 -2.96 -2.62 9.55
N ARG A 869 -2.32 -1.44 9.44
CA ARG A 869 -1.51 -1.05 8.27
C ARG A 869 -0.13 -1.69 8.29
N VAL A 870 0.35 -1.97 9.50
CA VAL A 870 1.67 -2.54 9.80
C VAL A 870 1.53 -3.99 10.24
N ASP A 871 0.51 -4.32 11.03
CA ASP A 871 0.21 -5.70 11.42
C ASP A 871 -0.44 -6.47 10.25
N ARG A 872 0.40 -7.10 9.43
CA ARG A 872 0.00 -7.84 8.23
C ARG A 872 0.90 -9.05 7.98
N TYR A 873 0.48 -9.84 6.99
CA TYR A 873 1.21 -10.96 6.42
C TYR A 873 2.69 -10.66 6.22
N LEU A 874 3.58 -11.50 6.78
CA LEU A 874 5.04 -11.35 6.68
C LEU A 874 5.54 -9.93 6.96
N SER A 875 4.93 -9.26 7.95
CA SER A 875 5.43 -7.98 8.47
C SER A 875 6.90 -8.09 8.88
N LEU A 876 7.58 -6.94 9.00
CA LEU A 876 8.98 -6.91 9.40
C LEU A 876 9.22 -7.65 10.73
N GLY A 877 8.33 -7.51 11.71
CA GLY A 877 8.41 -8.22 12.99
C GLY A 877 8.41 -9.75 12.83
N VAL A 878 7.46 -10.28 12.06
CA VAL A 878 7.36 -11.72 11.76
C VAL A 878 8.62 -12.23 11.06
N ARG A 879 9.06 -11.55 10.00
CA ARG A 879 10.26 -11.95 9.25
C ARG A 879 11.52 -11.89 10.09
N THR A 880 11.65 -10.91 10.97
CA THR A 880 12.82 -10.78 11.85
C THR A 880 12.87 -11.92 12.86
N ASN A 881 11.72 -12.38 13.35
CA ASN A 881 11.65 -13.56 14.20
C ASN A 881 11.94 -14.85 13.43
N ILE A 882 11.39 -15.01 12.22
CA ILE A 882 11.69 -16.15 11.33
C ILE A 882 13.18 -16.19 10.96
N ALA A 883 13.80 -15.03 10.75
CA ALA A 883 15.22 -14.92 10.47
C ALA A 883 16.13 -15.37 11.63
N LYS A 884 15.61 -15.58 12.85
CA LYS A 884 16.40 -16.17 13.95
C LYS A 884 16.60 -17.67 13.79
N LEU A 885 15.83 -18.34 12.94
CA LEU A 885 15.97 -19.77 12.69
C LEU A 885 17.26 -20.10 11.95
N ASP A 886 17.72 -21.34 12.14
CA ASP A 886 18.82 -21.90 11.36
C ASP A 886 18.36 -22.36 9.98
N PHE A 887 19.29 -22.35 9.02
CA PHE A 887 19.02 -22.90 7.70
C PHE A 887 19.08 -24.43 7.75
N PRO A 888 18.08 -25.15 7.22
CA PRO A 888 18.13 -26.61 7.15
C PRO A 888 19.35 -27.10 6.36
N LEU A 889 20.06 -28.08 6.93
CA LEU A 889 21.32 -28.63 6.41
C LEU A 889 21.12 -29.80 5.42
N SER A 890 19.97 -30.47 5.45
CA SER A 890 19.69 -31.68 4.64
C SER A 890 18.66 -31.42 3.53
N GLY A 891 18.85 -32.05 2.36
CA GLY A 891 17.81 -32.15 1.31
C GLY A 891 17.64 -30.95 0.36
N THR A 892 18.62 -30.03 0.26
CA THR A 892 18.43 -28.81 -0.55
C THR A 892 18.75 -28.99 -2.02
N GLN A 893 17.83 -28.54 -2.87
CA GLN A 893 18.01 -28.42 -4.32
C GLN A 893 19.13 -27.42 -4.67
N PRO A 894 19.78 -27.56 -5.84
CA PRO A 894 20.58 -26.48 -6.41
C PRO A 894 19.75 -25.19 -6.48
N LEU A 895 20.32 -24.04 -6.09
CA LEU A 895 19.65 -22.71 -6.09
C LEU A 895 18.58 -22.51 -5.01
N ALA A 896 18.79 -23.06 -3.81
CA ALA A 896 17.87 -22.83 -2.70
C ALA A 896 17.74 -21.34 -2.34
N HIS A 897 16.49 -20.86 -2.24
CA HIS A 897 16.21 -19.50 -1.83
C HIS A 897 16.30 -19.36 -0.29
N PRO A 898 17.10 -18.43 0.28
CA PRO A 898 17.28 -18.26 1.72
C PRO A 898 15.96 -18.16 2.49
N TRP A 899 15.06 -17.28 2.04
CA TRP A 899 13.72 -17.11 2.63
C TRP A 899 12.77 -18.29 2.40
N GLY A 900 12.95 -19.06 1.32
CA GLY A 900 12.18 -20.30 1.12
C GLY A 900 12.53 -21.33 2.19
N LEU A 901 13.82 -21.50 2.47
CA LEU A 901 14.32 -22.39 3.52
C LEU A 901 13.86 -21.95 4.92
N LEU A 902 13.93 -20.65 5.23
CA LEU A 902 13.50 -20.12 6.52
C LEU A 902 11.99 -20.29 6.74
N LEU A 903 11.17 -20.07 5.71
CA LEU A 903 9.73 -20.31 5.82
C LEU A 903 9.39 -21.78 6.00
N GLN A 904 10.07 -22.70 5.29
CA GLN A 904 9.90 -24.14 5.52
C GLN A 904 10.26 -24.52 6.96
N ALA A 905 11.35 -23.98 7.50
CA ALA A 905 11.74 -24.19 8.89
C ALA A 905 10.71 -23.61 9.88
N ALA A 906 10.11 -22.46 9.57
CA ALA A 906 9.07 -21.86 10.40
C ALA A 906 7.75 -22.65 10.34
N GLU A 907 7.35 -23.10 9.15
CA GLU A 907 6.15 -23.91 8.92
C GLU A 907 6.22 -25.24 9.68
N ALA A 908 7.40 -25.86 9.75
CA ALA A 908 7.63 -27.08 10.53
C ALA A 908 7.42 -26.90 12.06
N ARG A 909 7.45 -25.66 12.57
CA ARG A 909 7.25 -25.33 13.99
C ARG A 909 5.85 -24.79 14.29
N THR A 910 4.97 -24.68 13.30
CA THR A 910 3.63 -24.08 13.45
C THR A 910 2.77 -24.73 14.53
N SER A 911 2.85 -26.05 14.68
CA SER A 911 2.09 -26.82 15.67
C SER A 911 2.44 -26.49 17.12
N GLN A 912 3.56 -25.81 17.37
CA GLN A 912 3.99 -25.36 18.68
C GLN A 912 3.31 -24.04 19.11
N HIS A 913 2.58 -23.39 18.20
CA HIS A 913 1.88 -22.13 18.45
C HIS A 913 0.37 -22.35 18.59
N SER A 914 -0.27 -21.64 19.53
CA SER A 914 -1.70 -21.77 19.83
C SER A 914 -2.63 -21.13 18.80
N SER A 915 -2.13 -20.21 17.96
CA SER A 915 -2.95 -19.49 16.99
C SER A 915 -2.76 -19.98 15.56
N ILE A 916 -3.87 -20.18 14.85
CA ILE A 916 -3.94 -20.61 13.45
C ILE A 916 -3.28 -19.65 12.45
N LEU A 917 -2.92 -18.46 12.90
CA LEU A 917 -2.27 -17.42 12.09
C LEU A 917 -0.72 -17.57 12.01
N ALA A 918 -0.13 -18.55 12.71
CA ALA A 918 1.31 -18.85 12.65
C ALA A 918 1.65 -19.62 11.36
N PRO A 919 2.88 -19.49 10.83
CA PRO A 919 3.95 -18.58 11.26
C PRO A 919 3.87 -17.19 10.59
N LEU A 920 2.83 -16.94 9.78
CA LEU A 920 2.87 -15.91 8.75
C LEU A 920 2.35 -14.54 9.17
N TRP A 921 1.51 -14.50 10.21
CA TRP A 921 1.13 -13.25 10.90
C TRP A 921 1.73 -13.16 12.30
N HIS A 922 2.14 -14.29 12.88
CA HIS A 922 2.88 -14.34 14.14
C HIS A 922 3.87 -15.49 14.12
N PHE A 923 5.04 -15.25 14.70
CA PHE A 923 6.05 -16.29 14.85
C PHE A 923 7.04 -15.91 15.95
N GLY A 924 7.21 -16.80 16.94
CA GLY A 924 8.15 -16.63 18.05
C GLY A 924 7.99 -15.33 18.85
N GLU A 925 8.97 -15.06 19.71
CA GLU A 925 9.07 -13.86 20.54
C GLU A 925 10.16 -12.90 20.01
N GLY A 926 9.92 -11.59 20.15
CA GLY A 926 11.03 -10.65 20.31
C GLY A 926 11.08 -9.36 19.48
N GLN A 927 10.19 -9.08 18.52
CA GLN A 927 10.14 -7.76 17.84
C GLN A 927 8.70 -7.31 17.54
N PRO A 928 7.99 -6.73 18.52
CA PRO A 928 6.64 -6.21 18.31
C PRO A 928 6.64 -4.96 17.42
N ILE A 929 5.47 -4.68 16.87
CA ILE A 929 5.14 -3.39 16.28
C ILE A 929 5.04 -2.38 17.42
N LYS A 930 5.77 -1.28 17.35
CA LYS A 930 5.70 -0.18 18.32
C LYS A 930 4.66 0.83 17.86
N ALA A 931 3.53 0.91 18.55
CA ALA A 931 2.49 1.93 18.36
C ALA A 931 2.67 3.04 19.40
N ILE A 932 3.08 4.21 18.94
CA ILE A 932 3.53 5.34 19.76
C ILE A 932 2.48 6.45 19.74
N ALA A 933 2.01 6.84 20.91
CA ALA A 933 1.23 8.06 21.11
C ALA A 933 2.10 9.13 21.78
N PHE A 934 1.96 10.39 21.35
CA PHE A 934 2.64 11.51 22.01
C PHE A 934 1.72 12.24 22.95
N ASN A 935 2.13 12.34 24.21
CA ASN A 935 1.44 13.11 25.23
C ASN A 935 2.06 14.51 25.32
N VAL A 936 1.29 15.54 24.99
CA VAL A 936 1.73 16.92 25.23
C VAL A 936 1.31 17.33 26.64
N PRO A 937 2.23 17.73 27.53
CA PRO A 937 1.90 18.11 28.90
C PRO A 937 0.78 19.16 28.98
N PHE A 938 -0.07 19.06 30.01
CA PHE A 938 -1.23 19.93 30.24
C PHE A 938 -2.27 19.91 29.12
N SER A 939 -2.38 18.79 28.39
CA SER A 939 -3.36 18.60 27.33
C SER A 939 -4.36 17.48 27.64
N LYS A 940 -5.48 17.46 26.92
CA LYS A 940 -6.49 16.38 27.04
C LYS A 940 -5.96 15.01 26.59
N GLU A 941 -4.79 14.94 25.97
CA GLU A 941 -4.23 13.70 25.43
C GLU A 941 -3.71 12.76 26.53
N GLU A 942 -3.36 13.30 27.70
CA GLU A 942 -2.80 12.56 28.84
C GLU A 942 -3.75 11.49 29.39
N THR A 943 -5.04 11.82 29.49
CA THR A 943 -6.08 10.89 29.94
C THR A 943 -6.70 10.10 28.79
N ALA A 944 -6.75 10.69 27.58
CA ALA A 944 -7.40 10.11 26.43
C ALA A 944 -6.72 8.81 25.94
N TRP A 945 -5.39 8.69 26.02
CA TRP A 945 -4.70 7.47 25.59
C TRP A 945 -5.04 6.25 26.47
N LYS A 946 -4.99 6.39 27.80
CA LYS A 946 -5.32 5.31 28.74
C LYS A 946 -6.74 4.83 28.53
N ARG A 947 -7.68 5.78 28.47
CA ARG A 947 -9.09 5.50 28.17
C ARG A 947 -9.28 4.76 26.84
N LEU A 948 -8.61 5.21 25.78
CA LEU A 948 -8.70 4.59 24.46
C LEU A 948 -8.21 3.13 24.46
N LEU A 949 -7.13 2.82 25.20
CA LEU A 949 -6.61 1.45 25.32
C LEU A 949 -7.56 0.54 26.11
N GLU A 950 -8.12 1.04 27.21
CA GLU A 950 -9.15 0.33 27.97
C GLU A 950 -10.37 0.05 27.10
N GLU A 951 -10.92 1.08 26.44
CA GLU A 951 -12.06 0.91 25.53
C GLU A 951 -11.75 -0.10 24.42
N ALA A 952 -10.53 -0.10 23.86
CA ALA A 952 -10.15 -1.03 22.80
C ALA A 952 -10.08 -2.50 23.21
N SER A 953 -9.75 -2.80 24.47
CA SER A 953 -9.73 -4.19 24.96
C SER A 953 -11.14 -4.78 25.17
N TRP A 954 -12.16 -3.94 25.36
CA TRP A 954 -13.53 -4.35 25.69
C TRP A 954 -14.52 -4.06 24.56
N TYR A 955 -14.14 -3.24 23.58
CA TYR A 955 -14.98 -2.82 22.45
C TYR A 955 -15.66 -4.01 21.74
N ARG A 956 -14.98 -5.16 21.69
CA ARG A 956 -15.49 -6.39 21.06
C ARG A 956 -16.66 -7.03 21.80
N LEU A 957 -16.74 -6.85 23.12
CA LEU A 957 -17.85 -7.34 23.96
C LEU A 957 -19.09 -6.45 23.85
N VAL A 958 -18.92 -5.16 23.57
CA VAL A 958 -20.07 -4.24 23.43
C VAL A 958 -20.56 -4.12 21.98
N LEU A 959 -20.02 -4.93 21.07
CA LEU A 959 -20.36 -4.91 19.65
C LEU A 959 -21.85 -5.23 19.47
N GLY A 960 -22.56 -4.36 18.76
CA GLY A 960 -24.00 -4.48 18.52
C GLY A 960 -24.90 -4.12 19.72
N GLN A 961 -24.35 -3.74 20.88
CA GLN A 961 -25.13 -3.37 22.06
C GLN A 961 -25.70 -1.92 21.96
N PRO A 962 -26.86 -1.65 22.57
CA PRO A 962 -27.35 -0.28 22.76
C PRO A 962 -26.39 0.55 23.64
N ASP A 963 -26.11 1.78 23.23
CA ASP A 963 -25.18 2.69 23.92
C ASP A 963 -23.86 2.02 24.36
N PRO A 964 -23.02 1.61 23.38
CA PRO A 964 -21.79 0.88 23.67
C PRO A 964 -20.80 1.72 24.48
N HIS A 965 -20.86 3.05 24.41
CA HIS A 965 -19.97 3.94 25.16
C HIS A 965 -20.28 3.94 26.66
N ALA A 966 -21.56 4.09 27.04
CA ALA A 966 -21.94 4.00 28.45
C ALA A 966 -21.65 2.60 29.02
N LEU A 967 -21.84 1.56 28.21
CA LEU A 967 -21.51 0.19 28.62
C LEU A 967 -20.00 0.02 28.82
N LEU A 968 -19.16 0.52 27.89
CA LEU A 968 -17.70 0.53 28.05
C LEU A 968 -17.25 1.33 29.26
N GLU A 969 -17.84 2.50 29.51
CA GLU A 969 -17.51 3.32 30.67
C GLU A 969 -17.84 2.61 31.99
N ARG A 970 -19.02 1.96 32.08
CA ARG A 970 -19.39 1.13 33.23
C ARG A 970 -18.39 -0.02 33.43
N LEU A 971 -18.02 -0.66 32.33
CA LEU A 971 -17.12 -1.80 32.30
C LEU A 971 -15.70 -1.40 32.73
N SER A 972 -15.15 -0.30 32.21
CA SER A 972 -13.90 0.31 32.67
C SER A 972 -13.94 0.68 34.16
N ASN A 973 -15.09 1.15 34.66
CA ASN A 973 -15.27 1.49 36.08
C ASN A 973 -15.73 0.31 36.96
N ALA A 974 -15.74 -0.92 36.44
CA ALA A 974 -16.22 -2.09 37.18
C ALA A 974 -15.25 -2.53 38.31
N SER A 975 -15.81 -3.21 39.31
CA SER A 975 -15.05 -3.81 40.41
C SER A 975 -13.99 -4.81 39.93
N ALA A 976 -12.92 -5.01 40.71
CA ALA A 976 -11.86 -5.96 40.36
C ALA A 976 -12.39 -7.38 40.09
N HIS A 977 -13.42 -7.82 40.83
CA HIS A 977 -14.09 -9.09 40.58
C HIS A 977 -14.75 -9.15 39.20
N ASN A 978 -15.56 -8.15 38.83
CA ASN A 978 -16.22 -8.12 37.53
C ASN A 978 -15.19 -8.07 36.38
N ARG A 979 -14.08 -7.34 36.55
CA ARG A 979 -12.97 -7.32 35.58
C ARG A 979 -12.38 -8.72 35.35
N LEU A 980 -12.20 -9.51 36.41
CA LEU A 980 -11.70 -10.90 36.32
C LEU A 980 -12.69 -11.83 35.60
N GLU A 981 -13.98 -11.70 35.90
CA GLU A 981 -15.03 -12.54 35.30
C GLU A 981 -15.21 -12.27 33.80
N ILE A 982 -15.01 -11.02 33.37
CA ILE A 982 -15.08 -10.63 31.95
C ILE A 982 -13.80 -11.03 31.19
N ALA A 983 -12.66 -11.11 31.87
CA ALA A 983 -11.37 -11.36 31.24
C ALA A 983 -11.37 -12.64 30.40
N GLY A 984 -10.98 -12.49 29.13
CA GLY A 984 -10.90 -13.58 28.15
C GLY A 984 -12.20 -13.94 27.45
N VAL A 985 -13.36 -13.41 27.88
CA VAL A 985 -14.63 -13.65 27.19
C VAL A 985 -14.68 -12.80 25.92
N ARG A 986 -14.95 -13.43 24.77
CA ARG A 986 -14.99 -12.77 23.45
C ARG A 986 -15.98 -13.49 22.54
N ILE A 987 -16.60 -12.73 21.63
CA ILE A 987 -17.43 -13.30 20.56
C ILE A 987 -16.49 -13.89 19.50
N ASP A 988 -16.36 -15.22 19.46
CA ASP A 988 -15.58 -15.92 18.43
C ASP A 988 -16.46 -16.22 17.21
N LEU A 989 -16.14 -15.66 16.04
CA LEU A 989 -16.86 -15.94 14.79
C LEU A 989 -15.99 -16.69 13.78
N THR A 990 -14.92 -17.34 14.25
CA THR A 990 -14.11 -18.21 13.40
C THR A 990 -14.91 -19.45 12.96
N PRO A 991 -14.71 -19.94 11.72
CA PRO A 991 -15.34 -21.18 11.28
C PRO A 991 -14.84 -22.37 12.12
N ARG A 992 -15.76 -23.17 12.66
CA ARG A 992 -15.43 -24.40 13.40
C ARG A 992 -14.86 -25.46 12.47
N VAL A 993 -13.95 -26.29 12.98
CA VAL A 993 -13.46 -27.48 12.27
C VAL A 993 -14.63 -28.45 12.10
N PRO A 994 -14.94 -28.94 10.89
CA PRO A 994 -15.93 -29.98 10.74
C PRO A 994 -15.46 -31.20 11.54
N ALA A 995 -16.26 -31.64 12.51
CA ALA A 995 -16.00 -32.89 13.20
C ALA A 995 -15.86 -33.97 12.12
N ILE A 996 -14.72 -34.66 12.09
CA ILE A 996 -14.55 -35.86 11.27
C ILE A 996 -15.66 -36.79 11.74
N LYS A 997 -16.68 -37.00 10.90
CA LYS A 997 -17.61 -38.10 11.11
C LYS A 997 -16.76 -39.35 10.93
N GLU A 998 -16.26 -39.90 12.02
CA GLU A 998 -15.82 -41.29 12.05
C GLU A 998 -17.01 -42.11 11.55
N SER A 999 -16.95 -42.54 10.30
CA SER A 999 -17.81 -43.59 9.80
C SER A 999 -17.49 -44.81 10.64
N SER A 1000 -18.29 -45.03 11.68
CA SER A 1000 -18.33 -46.25 12.46
C SER A 1000 -18.84 -47.37 11.56
N SER A 1001 -17.98 -47.84 10.66
CA SER A 1001 -18.05 -49.19 10.13
C SER A 1001 -17.66 -50.13 11.27
N ARG A 1002 -18.62 -50.39 12.18
CA ARG A 1002 -18.62 -51.61 12.98
C ARG A 1002 -18.73 -52.76 12.00
N ILE A 1003 -17.59 -53.29 11.59
CA ILE A 1003 -17.50 -54.63 11.02
C ILE A 1003 -17.90 -55.56 12.16
N SER A 1004 -19.11 -56.11 12.06
CA SER A 1004 -19.54 -57.26 12.83
C SER A 1004 -18.73 -58.47 12.35
N LEU A 1005 -17.64 -58.79 13.05
CA LEU A 1005 -17.00 -60.10 12.99
C LEU A 1005 -17.73 -61.04 13.96
N TYR A 1006 -18.79 -61.68 13.45
CA TYR A 1006 -19.10 -63.07 13.78
C TYR A 1006 -18.75 -63.86 12.53
N GLY A 1007 -17.74 -64.71 12.65
CA GLY A 1007 -17.04 -65.41 11.58
C GLY A 1007 -15.57 -65.52 11.94
#